data_AF-A0AAD0TZJ5-F1
#
_entry.id   AF-A0AAD0TZJ5-F1
#
_cell.length_a   1.000
_cell.length_b   1.000
_cell.length_c   1.000
_cell.angle_alpha   90.00
_cell.angle_beta   90.00
_cell.angle_gamma   90.00
#
_symmetry.space_group_name_H-M   'P 1'
#
loop_
_entity.id
_entity.type
_entity.pdbx_description
1 polymer ?
#
loop_
_entity_poly.entity_id
_entity_poly.type
_entity_poly.pdbx_seq_one_letter_code
_entity_poly.pdbx_strand_id
1 'polypeptide(L)'
;MVLNNVYKWLGLLFLSLLIAGCGGGGSDSDATDSGSTGNTAPTVSVDVSSSVIVANQTFTITAQASDSDGQVSSYQWQQLSGPEFTFTANGNILTATAPSVESDTDFSFSVLVTDNDGATTEQVFSGTITVQNTPPTVNITGPSSALANTQVSLIANAQDIDGTISTIVWVQSAGSSIEFSQTEGELSFTAPNVSESETLGFSVTVTDNAGGTVQSSATVLITQLNSAPSVTLAGPDEAIQNESVTITATAQDSDGTISELSWQQTNGPVVEFTQTDSSITFNAPTVAQNTNITFLATVRDNDDATNSAQKTVIVVPPNNPPVADDVTVEVQYNLSAEFNLTVNDADGDTVQITFPNDLEGAQVSVIDAQALRFSYTPPVNSISAKSYTLTASDGEDSTNFLLNTTIIDTSAATVTEITPNGADEPVLVDTPISITFSDVMLSSSLTVNSSAGSCEGSVQVSSDDFSSCVALNVESVSGAPDETSDYFKNVNLSADFSENTLYKVRVNDQLVNFSGTAATAGQVSEFTTSTQDLKITELISVQFTNDTPWVEIYNGTGEAVNLQNYSLKTRAINMLDSSVSAEQVFTLPNKVLENGSYILLQSRFGDEFLASAALNNPKIVLVGNQSDALRPYWYINGFAELLNSAATQTIDFVKFGNSTQQPVSATQWQGDNAPQMQAEQGSSLKRALNATDTNQASDWVYSVFNTPAGQNDISCDTDTDLDGIPDCSEQEGTTFGGLPLYEWGARENQKDIFIEIDYMDSTDIGITPQRTALEKVVSVFASNGYTVHFDVGDLFDQSTGISTANFDLGGGTTVPFNSYTPFEYDQGTANLFAYKMEYADTTRRPIFHYLLMANSGNEDGSISGSGIAEINGNDLMLTMGGWGLSVDDQTSQNVTNNYQASTIFHELGHNLGLYHGGDEEVNFKPNHLSSMNYLYQLTGLASIGNNEGDRYYDRFYTNNINCDIVPNTNNQTGSTDDFIIDYSNGSAANINESAIDESAGLNRAGSEAVDYNCNAILGDTLTNFDANQDSQITVLTDTDEWSMINLQFYSQSAGNRFGVANTMSHKLYQQQRAQAVSTSLPSYIKEAAPSEAIINQIKAIKER
;
A
#
# COMPACT_ATOMS: atom_id res chain seq x y z
N MET A 1 -41.74 29.29 -43.36
CA MET A 1 -41.53 28.85 -44.76
C MET A 1 -42.44 29.71 -45.63
N VAL A 2 -41.91 30.44 -46.62
CA VAL A 2 -42.73 31.28 -47.51
C VAL A 2 -43.45 30.39 -48.52
N LEU A 3 -44.76 30.51 -48.67
CA LEU A 3 -45.40 30.21 -49.95
C LEU A 3 -46.70 31.00 -50.13
N ASN A 4 -47.09 31.12 -51.40
CA ASN A 4 -47.85 32.26 -51.91
C ASN A 4 -48.90 31.75 -52.90
N ASN A 5 -50.08 32.39 -52.89
CA ASN A 5 -50.88 32.68 -54.08
C ASN A 5 -51.75 31.59 -54.77
N VAL A 6 -52.77 32.10 -55.48
CA VAL A 6 -53.41 31.55 -56.72
C VAL A 6 -54.69 30.66 -56.62
N TYR A 7 -55.85 31.35 -56.62
CA TYR A 7 -56.81 31.45 -57.77
C TYR A 7 -57.59 30.22 -58.34
N LYS A 8 -58.95 30.28 -58.42
CA LYS A 8 -59.79 30.60 -59.66
C LYS A 8 -61.19 29.90 -59.82
N TRP A 9 -62.15 30.69 -60.35
CA TRP A 9 -63.27 30.38 -61.30
C TRP A 9 -64.56 29.70 -60.77
N LEU A 10 -65.79 29.89 -61.31
CA LEU A 10 -66.39 30.62 -62.47
C LEU A 10 -67.54 31.57 -61.96
N GLY A 11 -68.35 32.34 -62.73
CA GLY A 11 -68.44 32.72 -64.16
C GLY A 11 -69.89 32.72 -64.76
N LEU A 12 -70.15 33.53 -65.81
CA LEU A 12 -71.40 33.64 -66.64
C LEU A 12 -72.67 34.29 -65.99
N LEU A 13 -73.59 35.00 -66.69
CA LEU A 13 -73.61 35.70 -68.00
C LEU A 13 -74.85 36.65 -68.14
N PHE A 14 -74.70 37.77 -68.90
CA PHE A 14 -75.67 38.41 -69.82
C PHE A 14 -76.96 39.21 -69.39
N LEU A 15 -76.92 40.51 -69.74
CA LEU A 15 -77.77 41.23 -70.73
C LEU A 15 -79.14 41.89 -70.38
N SER A 16 -79.21 43.21 -70.64
CA SER A 16 -80.08 43.89 -71.64
C SER A 16 -81.28 44.80 -71.22
N LEU A 17 -81.08 46.12 -71.44
CA LEU A 17 -81.96 47.14 -72.08
C LEU A 17 -83.32 47.58 -71.45
N LEU A 18 -83.89 48.79 -71.68
CA LEU A 18 -83.44 50.18 -72.04
C LEU A 18 -84.68 51.14 -72.10
N ILE A 19 -84.47 52.45 -72.31
CA ILE A 19 -85.41 53.52 -72.81
C ILE A 19 -86.18 54.35 -71.73
N ALA A 20 -86.42 55.68 -71.82
CA ALA A 20 -85.72 56.89 -72.33
C ALA A 20 -86.58 58.18 -72.12
N GLY A 21 -85.96 59.38 -72.15
CA GLY A 21 -86.62 60.72 -72.26
C GLY A 21 -86.62 61.53 -70.94
N CYS A 22 -86.00 62.72 -70.77
CA CYS A 22 -85.99 64.00 -71.52
C CYS A 22 -87.34 64.74 -71.45
N GLY A 23 -87.48 66.04 -71.13
CA GLY A 23 -86.53 67.07 -70.64
C GLY A 23 -87.03 68.52 -70.92
N GLY A 24 -86.86 69.46 -69.98
CA GLY A 24 -86.77 70.93 -70.23
C GLY A 24 -88.04 71.81 -70.36
N GLY A 25 -88.17 72.81 -69.46
CA GLY A 25 -88.38 74.24 -69.79
C GLY A 25 -89.78 74.85 -70.06
N GLY A 26 -90.07 75.99 -69.40
CA GLY A 26 -90.62 77.19 -70.07
C GLY A 26 -92.09 77.64 -69.84
N SER A 27 -92.23 78.79 -69.15
CA SER A 27 -93.20 79.91 -69.39
C SER A 27 -94.74 79.72 -69.51
N ASP A 28 -95.44 80.21 -68.48
CA ASP A 28 -96.25 81.47 -68.47
C ASP A 28 -97.66 81.59 -69.16
N SER A 29 -98.43 82.56 -68.64
CA SER A 29 -99.64 83.26 -69.16
C SER A 29 -101.08 82.70 -68.96
N ASP A 30 -101.73 83.28 -67.94
CA ASP A 30 -102.91 84.17 -68.02
C ASP A 30 -104.31 83.75 -68.60
N ALA A 31 -105.29 83.73 -67.67
CA ALA A 31 -106.33 84.77 -67.50
C ALA A 31 -107.76 84.71 -68.14
N THR A 32 -108.66 85.35 -67.38
CA THR A 32 -109.93 86.06 -67.71
C THR A 32 -111.28 85.33 -67.88
N ASP A 33 -112.05 85.31 -66.77
CA ASP A 33 -113.12 86.28 -66.43
C ASP A 33 -114.54 86.24 -67.07
N SER A 34 -115.48 86.76 -66.26
CA SER A 34 -116.80 87.38 -66.52
C SER A 34 -118.05 86.55 -66.19
N GLY A 35 -118.81 86.98 -65.17
CA GLY A 35 -119.93 86.22 -64.59
C GLY A 35 -121.27 86.98 -64.47
N SER A 36 -122.18 86.44 -63.64
CA SER A 36 -123.47 87.02 -63.24
C SER A 36 -123.90 86.38 -61.91
N THR A 37 -124.29 87.18 -60.91
CA THR A 37 -124.39 86.76 -59.50
C THR A 37 -125.70 86.05 -59.12
N GLY A 38 -125.59 84.92 -58.42
CA GLY A 38 -126.61 84.30 -57.55
C GLY A 38 -125.98 84.01 -56.17
N ASN A 39 -126.71 83.40 -55.23
CA ASN A 39 -126.20 83.12 -53.87
C ASN A 39 -124.84 82.41 -53.90
N THR A 40 -123.86 82.93 -53.17
CA THR A 40 -122.49 82.39 -53.13
C THR A 40 -122.34 81.45 -51.95
N ALA A 41 -122.00 80.19 -52.22
CA ALA A 41 -121.78 79.21 -51.15
C ALA A 41 -120.65 79.67 -50.19
N PRO A 42 -120.76 79.37 -48.88
CA PRO A 42 -119.80 79.83 -47.88
C PRO A 42 -118.40 79.29 -48.18
N THR A 43 -117.38 80.13 -48.02
CA THR A 43 -115.97 79.68 -48.09
C THR A 43 -115.60 78.93 -46.81
N VAL A 44 -114.90 77.80 -46.93
CA VAL A 44 -114.51 76.94 -45.80
C VAL A 44 -113.03 76.59 -45.91
N SER A 45 -112.30 76.69 -44.81
CA SER A 45 -110.99 76.08 -44.61
C SER A 45 -110.97 75.25 -43.33
N VAL A 46 -110.03 74.32 -43.21
CA VAL A 46 -109.83 73.51 -42.01
C VAL A 46 -108.41 73.69 -41.49
N ASP A 47 -108.30 73.85 -40.18
CA ASP A 47 -107.04 73.89 -39.43
C ASP A 47 -106.94 72.65 -38.53
N VAL A 48 -105.75 72.05 -38.43
CA VAL A 48 -105.54 70.74 -37.78
C VAL A 48 -104.33 70.72 -36.87
N SER A 49 -104.45 70.06 -35.71
CA SER A 49 -103.36 70.01 -34.73
C SER A 49 -102.18 69.12 -35.16
N SER A 50 -102.39 68.12 -36.02
CA SER A 50 -101.34 67.34 -36.70
C SER A 50 -101.91 66.56 -37.89
N SER A 51 -101.08 66.29 -38.90
CA SER A 51 -101.36 65.34 -39.99
C SER A 51 -100.76 63.94 -39.78
N VAL A 52 -99.87 63.78 -38.79
CA VAL A 52 -99.33 62.47 -38.35
C VAL A 52 -99.64 62.28 -36.87
N ILE A 53 -100.35 61.21 -36.52
CA ILE A 53 -100.87 60.96 -35.17
C ILE A 53 -100.34 59.60 -34.70
N VAL A 54 -99.63 59.53 -33.57
CA VAL A 54 -99.24 58.23 -33.00
C VAL A 54 -100.51 57.51 -32.50
N ALA A 55 -100.60 56.20 -32.70
CA ALA A 55 -101.72 55.38 -32.24
C ALA A 55 -102.17 55.73 -30.80
N ASN A 56 -103.49 55.78 -30.58
CA ASN A 56 -104.16 56.19 -29.32
C ASN A 56 -104.06 57.67 -28.92
N GLN A 57 -103.48 58.56 -29.74
CA GLN A 57 -103.44 60.01 -29.45
C GLN A 57 -104.68 60.77 -29.97
N THR A 58 -105.03 61.87 -29.28
CA THR A 58 -106.10 62.80 -29.67
C THR A 58 -105.61 63.94 -30.56
N PHE A 59 -106.41 64.35 -31.54
CA PHE A 59 -106.17 65.52 -32.37
C PHE A 59 -107.48 66.30 -32.62
N THR A 60 -107.37 67.55 -33.09
CA THR A 60 -108.52 68.43 -33.36
C THR A 60 -108.48 68.97 -34.79
N ILE A 61 -109.68 69.11 -35.39
CA ILE A 61 -109.93 69.79 -36.66
C ILE A 61 -110.87 70.97 -36.38
N THR A 62 -110.52 72.18 -36.81
CA THR A 62 -111.37 73.37 -36.71
C THR A 62 -111.71 73.88 -38.10
N ALA A 63 -112.98 73.89 -38.46
CA ALA A 63 -113.48 74.57 -39.65
C ALA A 63 -113.56 76.07 -39.40
N GLN A 64 -112.95 76.86 -40.28
CA GLN A 64 -113.18 78.30 -40.36
C GLN A 64 -114.02 78.53 -41.62
N ALA A 65 -115.20 79.14 -41.46
CA ALA A 65 -116.08 79.39 -42.58
C ALA A 65 -116.65 80.81 -42.56
N SER A 66 -116.77 81.40 -43.73
CA SER A 66 -117.31 82.73 -43.94
C SER A 66 -118.16 82.78 -45.21
N ASP A 67 -119.33 83.38 -45.08
CA ASP A 67 -120.24 83.69 -46.17
C ASP A 67 -120.04 85.15 -46.59
N SER A 68 -120.01 85.41 -47.90
CA SER A 68 -119.80 86.75 -48.48
C SER A 68 -121.07 87.57 -48.63
N ASP A 69 -122.23 86.92 -48.67
CA ASP A 69 -123.55 87.51 -48.96
C ASP A 69 -124.59 87.22 -47.87
N GLY A 70 -124.30 86.30 -46.95
CA GLY A 70 -125.13 85.95 -45.79
C GLY A 70 -124.36 85.61 -44.51
N GLN A 71 -124.78 84.56 -43.82
CA GLN A 71 -124.24 84.01 -42.58
C GLN A 71 -124.27 82.48 -42.61
N VAL A 72 -123.23 81.86 -42.01
CA VAL A 72 -123.17 80.40 -41.83
C VAL A 72 -124.27 79.93 -40.86
N SER A 73 -125.09 78.98 -41.32
CA SER A 73 -126.24 78.40 -40.62
C SER A 73 -125.88 77.11 -39.86
N SER A 74 -125.07 76.23 -40.47
CA SER A 74 -124.72 74.95 -39.83
C SER A 74 -123.41 74.33 -40.32
N TYR A 75 -122.84 73.45 -39.49
CA TYR A 75 -121.68 72.60 -39.78
C TYR A 75 -122.08 71.15 -39.53
N GLN A 76 -121.75 70.25 -40.46
CA GLN A 76 -121.97 68.81 -40.34
C GLN A 76 -120.68 68.07 -40.66
N TRP A 77 -120.19 67.28 -39.71
CA TRP A 77 -118.94 66.53 -39.82
C TRP A 77 -119.17 65.04 -40.12
N GLN A 78 -118.28 64.44 -40.91
CA GLN A 78 -118.32 63.03 -41.25
C GLN A 78 -116.89 62.46 -41.37
N GLN A 79 -116.66 61.23 -40.90
CA GLN A 79 -115.45 60.47 -41.27
C GLN A 79 -115.65 59.85 -42.66
N LEU A 80 -114.67 59.99 -43.55
CA LEU A 80 -114.71 59.46 -44.91
C LEU A 80 -113.95 58.14 -45.09
N SER A 81 -112.78 57.99 -44.45
CA SER A 81 -111.95 56.79 -44.58
C SER A 81 -111.04 56.55 -43.36
N GLY A 82 -110.37 55.39 -43.34
CA GLY A 82 -109.51 54.93 -42.24
C GLY A 82 -110.25 54.05 -41.23
N PRO A 83 -109.55 53.56 -40.19
CA PRO A 83 -110.17 52.84 -39.08
C PRO A 83 -111.14 53.75 -38.31
N GLU A 84 -112.09 53.18 -37.56
CA GLU A 84 -113.15 53.96 -36.90
C GLU A 84 -112.58 54.86 -35.78
N PHE A 85 -112.72 56.18 -35.92
CA PHE A 85 -112.29 57.14 -34.89
C PHE A 85 -113.40 57.37 -33.88
N THR A 86 -113.05 57.48 -32.61
CA THR A 86 -113.96 58.03 -31.61
C THR A 86 -113.87 59.56 -31.67
N PHE A 87 -114.93 60.24 -32.15
CA PHE A 87 -114.92 61.70 -32.32
C PHE A 87 -116.18 62.39 -31.80
N THR A 88 -116.02 63.67 -31.42
CA THR A 88 -117.11 64.56 -30.99
C THR A 88 -117.05 65.85 -31.80
N ALA A 89 -118.18 66.27 -32.36
CA ALA A 89 -118.30 67.53 -33.09
C ALA A 89 -119.14 68.54 -32.28
N ASN A 90 -118.66 69.78 -32.19
CA ASN A 90 -119.36 70.89 -31.56
C ASN A 90 -119.29 72.11 -32.48
N GLY A 91 -120.31 72.26 -33.33
CA GLY A 91 -120.34 73.28 -34.37
C GLY A 91 -119.14 73.14 -35.31
N ASN A 92 -118.28 74.15 -35.32
CA ASN A 92 -117.14 74.23 -36.23
C ASN A 92 -115.87 73.48 -35.76
N ILE A 93 -115.91 72.75 -34.64
CA ILE A 93 -114.75 71.98 -34.13
C ILE A 93 -115.10 70.49 -34.03
N LEU A 94 -114.21 69.63 -34.52
CA LEU A 94 -114.21 68.18 -34.33
C LEU A 94 -112.98 67.76 -33.53
N THR A 95 -113.18 66.99 -32.46
CA THR A 95 -112.10 66.37 -31.68
C THR A 95 -112.16 64.86 -31.85
N ALA A 96 -111.07 64.21 -32.24
CA ALA A 96 -111.01 62.78 -32.54
C ALA A 96 -109.81 62.09 -31.87
N THR A 97 -109.97 60.81 -31.53
CA THR A 97 -108.89 59.95 -31.01
C THR A 97 -108.53 58.89 -32.05
N ALA A 98 -107.24 58.80 -32.41
CA ALA A 98 -106.77 57.76 -33.32
C ALA A 98 -106.83 56.38 -32.65
N PRO A 99 -107.40 55.35 -33.30
CA PRO A 99 -107.38 53.99 -32.78
C PRO A 99 -105.97 53.38 -32.81
N SER A 100 -105.80 52.24 -32.15
CA SER A 100 -104.61 51.40 -32.29
C SER A 100 -104.52 50.80 -33.69
N VAL A 101 -103.33 50.78 -34.28
CA VAL A 101 -103.04 50.16 -35.58
C VAL A 101 -101.79 49.29 -35.48
N GLU A 102 -101.74 48.19 -36.23
CA GLU A 102 -100.59 47.26 -36.27
C GLU A 102 -99.50 47.71 -37.26
N SER A 103 -99.79 48.70 -38.10
CA SER A 103 -98.88 49.31 -39.06
C SER A 103 -99.35 50.72 -39.39
N ASP A 104 -98.46 51.55 -39.94
CA ASP A 104 -98.82 52.91 -40.35
C ASP A 104 -100.04 52.92 -41.31
N THR A 105 -101.05 53.75 -41.02
CA THR A 105 -102.39 53.65 -41.64
C THR A 105 -103.02 55.04 -41.89
N ASP A 106 -103.49 55.30 -43.11
CA ASP A 106 -104.12 56.57 -43.50
C ASP A 106 -105.63 56.68 -43.16
N PHE A 107 -106.12 57.92 -42.96
CA PHE A 107 -107.52 58.23 -42.68
C PHE A 107 -107.97 59.61 -43.22
N SER A 108 -109.28 59.87 -43.28
CA SER A 108 -109.83 61.17 -43.71
C SER A 108 -111.20 61.54 -43.12
N PHE A 109 -111.46 62.85 -43.04
CA PHE A 109 -112.69 63.48 -42.53
C PHE A 109 -113.17 64.59 -43.47
N SER A 110 -114.48 64.88 -43.49
CA SER A 110 -115.05 66.07 -44.11
C SER A 110 -115.95 66.89 -43.19
N VAL A 111 -116.13 68.15 -43.56
CA VAL A 111 -117.13 69.08 -43.00
C VAL A 111 -117.92 69.72 -44.13
N LEU A 112 -119.25 69.57 -44.07
CA LEU A 112 -120.20 70.28 -44.91
C LEU A 112 -120.70 71.50 -44.14
N VAL A 113 -120.59 72.68 -44.74
CA VAL A 113 -121.04 73.96 -44.16
C VAL A 113 -122.15 74.54 -45.01
N THR A 114 -123.23 75.01 -44.39
CA THR A 114 -124.42 75.57 -45.06
C THR A 114 -124.63 77.03 -44.64
N ASP A 115 -124.97 77.91 -45.57
CA ASP A 115 -125.40 79.29 -45.30
C ASP A 115 -126.89 79.42 -44.92
N ASN A 116 -127.38 80.65 -44.70
CA ASN A 116 -128.78 80.92 -44.37
C ASN A 116 -129.77 80.82 -45.53
N ASP A 117 -129.31 80.85 -46.78
CA ASP A 117 -130.13 80.77 -48.00
C ASP A 117 -130.08 79.38 -48.67
N GLY A 118 -129.28 78.47 -48.11
CA GLY A 118 -129.26 77.03 -48.39
C GLY A 118 -128.12 76.54 -49.28
N ALA A 119 -127.13 77.36 -49.66
CA ALA A 119 -125.97 76.85 -50.40
C ALA A 119 -124.91 76.26 -49.45
N THR A 120 -124.09 75.36 -49.98
CA THR A 120 -123.22 74.49 -49.20
C THR A 120 -121.83 74.32 -49.79
N THR A 121 -120.82 74.25 -48.93
CA THR A 121 -119.44 73.91 -49.28
C THR A 121 -118.94 72.78 -48.40
N GLU A 122 -118.32 71.77 -49.00
CA GLU A 122 -117.65 70.68 -48.29
C GLU A 122 -116.13 70.88 -48.33
N GLN A 123 -115.44 70.64 -47.21
CA GLN A 123 -113.98 70.62 -47.10
C GLN A 123 -113.51 69.30 -46.47
N VAL A 124 -112.44 68.73 -47.02
CA VAL A 124 -111.86 67.43 -46.61
C VAL A 124 -110.48 67.63 -45.97
N PHE A 125 -110.14 66.77 -44.99
CA PHE A 125 -108.82 66.60 -44.38
C PHE A 125 -108.38 65.12 -44.45
N SER A 126 -107.08 64.86 -44.51
CA SER A 126 -106.50 63.50 -44.46
C SER A 126 -105.18 63.48 -43.69
N GLY A 127 -104.88 62.36 -43.03
CA GLY A 127 -103.66 62.16 -42.24
C GLY A 127 -103.31 60.68 -42.03
N THR A 128 -102.23 60.41 -41.30
CA THR A 128 -101.66 59.06 -41.09
C THR A 128 -101.51 58.74 -39.59
N ILE A 129 -101.79 57.50 -39.20
CA ILE A 129 -101.52 56.94 -37.86
C ILE A 129 -100.19 56.18 -37.88
N THR A 130 -99.32 56.30 -36.87
CA THR A 130 -98.03 55.57 -36.79
C THR A 130 -97.82 54.75 -35.51
N VAL A 131 -96.96 53.72 -35.57
CA VAL A 131 -96.62 52.79 -34.46
C VAL A 131 -95.34 53.20 -33.68
N GLN A 132 -95.08 52.58 -32.52
CA GLN A 132 -93.95 52.89 -31.61
C GLN A 132 -93.05 51.65 -31.39
N ASN A 133 -91.73 51.79 -31.51
CA ASN A 133 -90.74 50.70 -31.42
C ASN A 133 -90.27 50.40 -29.98
N THR A 134 -89.98 49.12 -29.70
CA THR A 134 -89.52 48.59 -28.41
C THR A 134 -88.10 48.01 -28.53
N PRO A 135 -87.11 48.40 -27.70
CA PRO A 135 -85.77 47.81 -27.77
C PRO A 135 -85.73 46.32 -27.38
N PRO A 136 -84.73 45.54 -27.85
CA PRO A 136 -84.63 44.12 -27.59
C PRO A 136 -84.20 43.83 -26.14
N THR A 137 -84.35 42.57 -25.73
CA THR A 137 -83.93 42.02 -24.44
C THR A 137 -82.82 40.99 -24.63
N VAL A 138 -81.94 40.82 -23.64
CA VAL A 138 -80.86 39.81 -23.69
C VAL A 138 -80.55 39.22 -22.30
N ASN A 139 -80.30 37.91 -22.25
CA ASN A 139 -79.80 37.21 -21.05
C ASN A 139 -78.58 36.33 -21.39
N ILE A 140 -77.57 36.34 -20.53
CA ILE A 140 -76.34 35.55 -20.72
C ILE A 140 -76.46 34.22 -19.97
N THR A 141 -76.09 33.12 -20.62
CA THR A 141 -75.99 31.78 -20.01
C THR A 141 -74.62 31.17 -20.24
N GLY A 142 -74.02 30.63 -19.18
CA GLY A 142 -72.70 29.98 -19.19
C GLY A 142 -72.21 29.72 -17.76
N PRO A 143 -71.02 29.12 -17.58
CA PRO A 143 -70.48 28.86 -16.24
C PRO A 143 -69.94 30.15 -15.60
N SER A 144 -70.18 30.31 -14.29
CA SER A 144 -69.64 31.43 -13.49
C SER A 144 -68.20 31.20 -13.03
N SER A 145 -67.67 29.99 -13.19
CA SER A 145 -66.30 29.63 -12.85
C SER A 145 -65.79 28.48 -13.72
N ALA A 146 -64.47 28.38 -13.86
CA ALA A 146 -63.76 27.32 -14.58
C ALA A 146 -62.41 27.02 -13.94
N LEU A 147 -61.86 25.84 -14.20
CA LEU A 147 -60.48 25.51 -13.87
C LEU A 147 -59.55 26.03 -14.98
N ALA A 148 -58.33 26.39 -14.61
CA ALA A 148 -57.26 26.73 -15.55
C ALA A 148 -57.13 25.69 -16.68
N ASN A 149 -56.87 26.15 -17.90
CA ASN A 149 -56.72 25.33 -19.11
C ASN A 149 -57.98 24.55 -19.59
N THR A 150 -59.18 24.83 -19.04
CA THR A 150 -60.45 24.24 -19.51
C THR A 150 -61.21 25.13 -20.50
N GLN A 151 -62.08 24.57 -21.33
CA GLN A 151 -62.89 25.34 -22.29
C GLN A 151 -64.10 26.01 -21.62
N VAL A 152 -64.35 27.28 -21.93
CA VAL A 152 -65.48 28.07 -21.44
C VAL A 152 -66.32 28.58 -22.63
N SER A 153 -67.65 28.59 -22.47
CA SER A 153 -68.60 29.18 -23.43
C SER A 153 -69.67 30.01 -22.72
N LEU A 154 -69.96 31.20 -23.24
CA LEU A 154 -71.03 32.12 -22.81
C LEU A 154 -71.95 32.40 -24.00
N ILE A 155 -73.26 32.28 -23.82
CA ILE A 155 -74.27 32.45 -24.88
C ILE A 155 -75.19 33.63 -24.56
N ALA A 156 -75.34 34.58 -25.50
CA ALA A 156 -76.26 35.70 -25.38
C ALA A 156 -77.63 35.37 -26.01
N ASN A 157 -78.62 35.09 -25.15
CA ASN A 157 -79.99 34.77 -25.55
C ASN A 157 -80.76 36.08 -25.76
N ALA A 158 -80.80 36.57 -26.99
CA ALA A 158 -81.49 37.81 -27.37
C ALA A 158 -82.92 37.55 -27.87
N GLN A 159 -83.87 38.43 -27.54
CA GLN A 159 -85.25 38.43 -28.05
C GLN A 159 -85.76 39.84 -28.29
N ASP A 160 -86.47 40.01 -29.39
CA ASP A 160 -87.19 41.21 -29.78
C ASP A 160 -88.69 40.86 -29.92
N ILE A 161 -89.58 41.76 -29.54
CA ILE A 161 -91.04 41.51 -29.43
C ILE A 161 -91.85 42.20 -30.52
N ASP A 162 -91.35 43.30 -31.09
CA ASP A 162 -91.94 43.99 -32.25
C ASP A 162 -91.02 43.99 -33.49
N GLY A 163 -89.79 43.46 -33.38
CA GLY A 163 -88.86 43.29 -34.51
C GLY A 163 -88.04 41.99 -34.52
N THR A 164 -86.79 42.11 -34.97
CA THR A 164 -85.79 41.05 -35.14
C THR A 164 -84.40 41.57 -34.78
N ILE A 165 -83.55 40.69 -34.23
CA ILE A 165 -82.17 41.03 -33.87
C ILE A 165 -81.30 41.20 -35.12
N SER A 166 -80.63 42.36 -35.21
CA SER A 166 -79.72 42.75 -36.28
C SER A 166 -78.26 42.38 -35.98
N THR A 167 -77.77 42.64 -34.75
CA THR A 167 -76.39 42.33 -34.35
C THR A 167 -76.28 41.90 -32.89
N ILE A 168 -75.32 41.02 -32.61
CA ILE A 168 -74.84 40.65 -31.27
C ILE A 168 -73.32 40.77 -31.29
N VAL A 169 -72.72 41.52 -30.37
CA VAL A 169 -71.27 41.75 -30.31
C VAL A 169 -70.77 41.64 -28.87
N TRP A 170 -69.77 40.78 -28.66
CA TRP A 170 -69.08 40.59 -27.39
C TRP A 170 -67.75 41.34 -27.31
N VAL A 171 -67.42 41.82 -26.11
CA VAL A 171 -66.15 42.47 -25.75
C VAL A 171 -65.71 41.99 -24.37
N GLN A 172 -64.44 41.64 -24.19
CA GLN A 172 -63.87 41.41 -22.85
C GLN A 172 -63.76 42.75 -22.10
N SER A 173 -64.31 42.82 -20.90
CA SER A 173 -64.42 44.04 -20.08
C SER A 173 -63.54 44.04 -18.83
N ALA A 174 -63.02 42.90 -18.38
CA ALA A 174 -62.12 42.79 -17.23
C ALA A 174 -61.24 41.52 -17.26
N GLY A 175 -60.18 41.51 -16.43
CA GLY A 175 -59.23 40.41 -16.26
C GLY A 175 -58.13 40.37 -17.33
N SER A 176 -57.23 39.40 -17.20
CA SER A 176 -56.15 39.09 -18.14
C SER A 176 -56.66 38.96 -19.56
N SER A 177 -55.95 39.59 -20.51
CA SER A 177 -56.32 39.57 -21.93
C SER A 177 -56.26 38.15 -22.48
N ILE A 178 -57.38 37.68 -23.04
CA ILE A 178 -57.50 36.34 -23.64
C ILE A 178 -57.98 36.44 -25.09
N GLU A 179 -57.54 35.49 -25.92
CA GLU A 179 -58.12 35.28 -27.24
C GLU A 179 -59.45 34.53 -27.10
N PHE A 180 -60.53 35.10 -27.61
CA PHE A 180 -61.85 34.46 -27.66
C PHE A 180 -62.43 34.48 -29.08
N SER A 181 -63.19 33.45 -29.40
CA SER A 181 -64.01 33.39 -30.60
C SER A 181 -65.43 33.87 -30.29
N GLN A 182 -66.11 34.48 -31.26
CA GLN A 182 -67.54 34.76 -31.16
C GLN A 182 -68.26 34.43 -32.47
N THR A 183 -69.42 33.78 -32.40
CA THR A 183 -70.23 33.36 -33.56
C THR A 183 -71.69 33.20 -33.15
N GLU A 184 -72.62 33.77 -33.92
CA GLU A 184 -74.09 33.66 -33.71
C GLU A 184 -74.60 33.97 -32.28
N GLY A 185 -73.84 34.76 -31.50
CA GLY A 185 -74.17 35.15 -30.13
C GLY A 185 -73.48 34.34 -29.03
N GLU A 186 -72.76 33.27 -29.37
CA GLU A 186 -71.85 32.55 -28.48
C GLU A 186 -70.46 33.21 -28.45
N LEU A 187 -69.84 33.26 -27.27
CA LEU A 187 -68.43 33.59 -27.02
C LEU A 187 -67.74 32.38 -26.40
N SER A 188 -66.57 31.97 -26.90
CA SER A 188 -65.85 30.80 -26.40
C SER A 188 -64.33 30.99 -26.36
N PHE A 189 -63.71 30.55 -25.27
CA PHE A 189 -62.28 30.68 -24.96
C PHE A 189 -61.76 29.52 -24.10
N THR A 190 -60.44 29.31 -24.09
CA THR A 190 -59.78 28.43 -23.11
C THR A 190 -59.36 29.25 -21.90
N ALA A 191 -59.75 28.83 -20.70
CA ALA A 191 -59.34 29.44 -19.45
C ALA A 191 -57.81 29.52 -19.36
N PRO A 192 -57.21 30.69 -19.08
CA PRO A 192 -55.76 30.84 -18.98
C PRO A 192 -55.19 29.99 -17.84
N ASN A 193 -53.90 29.68 -17.93
CA ASN A 193 -53.17 29.15 -16.79
C ASN A 193 -52.93 30.26 -15.77
N VAL A 194 -53.29 30.03 -14.50
CA VAL A 194 -53.20 31.03 -13.43
C VAL A 194 -52.55 30.44 -12.18
N SER A 195 -51.74 31.24 -11.48
CA SER A 195 -51.07 30.87 -10.22
C SER A 195 -51.80 31.35 -8.96
N GLU A 196 -52.88 32.12 -9.15
CA GLU A 196 -53.87 32.51 -8.15
C GLU A 196 -55.21 32.64 -8.89
N SER A 197 -56.35 32.61 -8.19
CA SER A 197 -57.66 32.67 -8.87
C SER A 197 -57.97 34.07 -9.42
N GLU A 198 -58.33 34.19 -10.70
CA GLU A 198 -58.59 35.46 -11.40
C GLU A 198 -60.02 35.51 -11.99
N THR A 199 -60.68 36.67 -11.98
CA THR A 199 -61.99 36.87 -12.63
C THR A 199 -61.86 37.55 -13.99
N LEU A 200 -62.31 36.88 -15.05
CA LEU A 200 -62.48 37.46 -16.39
C LEU A 200 -63.90 38.04 -16.54
N GLY A 201 -64.03 39.21 -17.17
CA GLY A 201 -65.31 39.88 -17.39
C GLY A 201 -65.62 40.07 -18.88
N PHE A 202 -66.89 39.93 -19.25
CA PHE A 202 -67.38 40.05 -20.63
C PHE A 202 -68.66 40.91 -20.69
N SER A 203 -68.81 41.67 -21.76
CA SER A 203 -69.99 42.49 -22.05
C SER A 203 -70.51 42.19 -23.46
N VAL A 204 -71.83 42.10 -23.62
CA VAL A 204 -72.51 41.91 -24.90
C VAL A 204 -73.41 43.10 -25.21
N THR A 205 -73.39 43.55 -26.47
CA THR A 205 -74.33 44.54 -27.02
C THR A 205 -75.20 43.88 -28.08
N VAL A 206 -76.51 44.12 -28.01
CA VAL A 206 -77.52 43.56 -28.93
C VAL A 206 -78.30 44.72 -29.56
N THR A 207 -78.52 44.66 -30.87
CA THR A 207 -79.22 45.69 -31.66
C THR A 207 -80.38 45.08 -32.45
N ASP A 208 -81.55 45.72 -32.48
CA ASP A 208 -82.70 45.33 -33.31
C ASP A 208 -82.62 45.87 -34.77
N ASN A 209 -83.61 45.55 -35.61
CA ASN A 209 -83.69 46.02 -36.99
C ASN A 209 -84.22 47.46 -37.16
N ALA A 210 -84.66 48.13 -36.09
CA ALA A 210 -85.11 49.52 -36.06
C ALA A 210 -84.06 50.49 -35.44
N GLY A 211 -82.99 49.95 -34.86
CA GLY A 211 -81.87 50.68 -34.24
C GLY A 211 -81.91 50.76 -32.71
N GLY A 212 -82.86 50.11 -32.03
CA GLY A 212 -82.86 49.98 -30.57
C GLY A 212 -81.75 49.04 -30.10
N THR A 213 -81.20 49.30 -28.91
CA THR A 213 -80.06 48.54 -28.36
C THR A 213 -80.22 48.21 -26.89
N VAL A 214 -79.60 47.10 -26.47
CA VAL A 214 -79.48 46.69 -25.06
C VAL A 214 -78.07 46.14 -24.79
N GLN A 215 -77.60 46.26 -23.55
CA GLN A 215 -76.31 45.70 -23.10
C GLN A 215 -76.50 44.82 -21.86
N SER A 216 -75.65 43.81 -21.72
CA SER A 216 -75.58 42.93 -20.55
C SER A 216 -74.15 42.42 -20.34
N SER A 217 -73.82 41.93 -19.14
CA SER A 217 -72.46 41.48 -18.79
C SER A 217 -72.45 40.21 -17.93
N ALA A 218 -71.33 39.49 -18.00
CA ALA A 218 -71.08 38.27 -17.23
C ALA A 218 -69.60 38.18 -16.81
N THR A 219 -69.32 37.35 -15.81
CA THR A 219 -67.98 37.13 -15.27
C THR A 219 -67.71 35.64 -15.07
N VAL A 220 -66.46 35.22 -15.29
CA VAL A 220 -66.00 33.84 -15.09
C VAL A 220 -64.77 33.86 -14.18
N LEU A 221 -64.88 33.21 -13.02
CA LEU A 221 -63.75 33.01 -12.11
C LEU A 221 -62.91 31.81 -12.56
N ILE A 222 -61.65 32.05 -12.91
CA ILE A 222 -60.66 31.03 -13.25
C ILE A 222 -59.92 30.64 -11.98
N THR A 223 -59.89 29.34 -11.69
CA THR A 223 -59.27 28.75 -10.48
C THR A 223 -58.06 27.89 -10.87
N GLN A 224 -57.04 27.84 -10.01
CA GLN A 224 -55.85 27.02 -10.25
C GLN A 224 -56.17 25.51 -10.16
N LEU A 225 -55.25 24.67 -10.63
CA LEU A 225 -55.32 23.22 -10.47
C LEU A 225 -54.49 22.81 -9.26
N ASN A 226 -55.07 22.13 -8.27
CA ASN A 226 -54.36 21.68 -7.07
C ASN A 226 -53.29 20.62 -7.39
N SER A 227 -52.15 20.69 -6.70
CA SER A 227 -51.02 19.76 -6.82
C SER A 227 -50.82 19.00 -5.51
N ALA A 228 -50.76 17.66 -5.59
CA ALA A 228 -50.62 16.85 -4.38
C ALA A 228 -49.30 17.14 -3.63
N PRO A 229 -49.30 17.12 -2.30
CA PRO A 229 -48.13 17.45 -1.48
C PRO A 229 -47.00 16.44 -1.66
N SER A 230 -45.81 16.81 -1.22
CA SER A 230 -44.61 15.97 -1.17
C SER A 230 -44.27 15.61 0.27
N VAL A 231 -43.70 14.41 0.49
CA VAL A 231 -43.20 13.97 1.80
C VAL A 231 -41.94 13.14 1.66
N THR A 232 -40.94 13.42 2.50
CA THR A 232 -39.69 12.64 2.62
C THR A 232 -39.51 12.19 4.07
N LEU A 233 -38.93 11.00 4.27
CA LEU A 233 -38.67 10.43 5.59
C LEU A 233 -37.18 10.31 5.87
N ALA A 234 -36.77 10.65 7.09
CA ALA A 234 -35.41 10.52 7.59
C ALA A 234 -35.38 9.80 8.94
N GLY A 235 -34.29 9.10 9.24
CA GLY A 235 -34.13 8.23 10.40
C GLY A 235 -33.07 7.17 10.11
N PRO A 236 -32.60 6.42 11.12
CA PRO A 236 -31.59 5.39 10.91
C PRO A 236 -32.15 4.26 10.03
N ASP A 237 -31.27 3.55 9.32
CA ASP A 237 -31.63 2.37 8.51
C ASP A 237 -31.63 1.08 9.34
N GLU A 238 -30.83 1.05 10.42
CA GLU A 238 -30.71 -0.07 11.37
C GLU A 238 -30.84 0.42 12.82
N ALA A 239 -30.85 -0.49 13.80
CA ALA A 239 -31.57 -0.43 15.08
C ALA A 239 -31.15 -1.60 16.00
N ILE A 240 -30.33 -1.42 17.05
CA ILE A 240 -30.12 -2.52 18.00
C ILE A 240 -31.39 -2.71 18.85
N GLN A 241 -31.74 -3.95 19.16
CA GLN A 241 -32.84 -4.28 20.07
C GLN A 241 -32.85 -3.42 21.35
N ASN A 242 -34.03 -2.96 21.74
CA ASN A 242 -34.31 -2.02 22.85
C ASN A 242 -33.80 -0.57 22.66
N GLU A 243 -33.09 -0.25 21.58
CA GLU A 243 -32.67 1.13 21.27
C GLU A 243 -33.86 2.03 20.89
N SER A 244 -33.78 3.32 21.20
CA SER A 244 -34.82 4.31 20.88
C SER A 244 -34.64 4.89 19.48
N VAL A 245 -35.44 4.40 18.53
CA VAL A 245 -35.45 4.81 17.12
C VAL A 245 -36.39 6.00 16.92
N THR A 246 -35.94 7.03 16.17
CA THR A 246 -36.78 8.16 15.73
C THR A 246 -36.79 8.27 14.21
N ILE A 247 -37.98 8.41 13.63
CA ILE A 247 -38.19 8.69 12.20
C ILE A 247 -38.91 10.04 12.08
N THR A 248 -38.39 10.94 11.27
CA THR A 248 -38.98 12.26 11.00
C THR A 248 -39.54 12.32 9.58
N ALA A 249 -40.61 13.09 9.40
CA ALA A 249 -41.20 13.40 8.10
C ALA A 249 -41.02 14.89 7.81
N THR A 250 -40.58 15.21 6.59
CA THR A 250 -40.61 16.58 6.04
C THR A 250 -41.64 16.62 4.93
N ALA A 251 -42.67 17.44 5.09
CA ALA A 251 -43.76 17.58 4.13
C ALA A 251 -43.78 19.00 3.55
N GLN A 252 -44.04 19.12 2.25
CA GLN A 252 -44.13 20.41 1.55
C GLN A 252 -45.22 20.36 0.49
N ASP A 253 -45.94 21.47 0.35
CA ASP A 253 -46.98 21.70 -0.65
C ASP A 253 -46.56 22.93 -1.49
N SER A 254 -46.77 22.87 -2.80
CA SER A 254 -46.34 23.89 -3.77
C SER A 254 -47.34 25.03 -3.98
N ASP A 255 -48.61 24.77 -3.72
CA ASP A 255 -49.76 25.62 -4.07
C ASP A 255 -50.79 25.70 -2.94
N GLY A 256 -50.60 24.96 -1.85
CA GLY A 256 -51.37 25.03 -0.61
C GLY A 256 -50.52 24.86 0.67
N THR A 257 -51.10 24.15 1.64
CA THR A 257 -50.57 23.86 2.97
C THR A 257 -50.95 22.45 3.39
N ILE A 258 -50.06 21.77 4.13
CA ILE A 258 -50.35 20.45 4.71
C ILE A 258 -51.43 20.57 5.78
N SER A 259 -52.55 19.85 5.60
CA SER A 259 -53.68 19.81 6.54
C SER A 259 -53.59 18.64 7.52
N GLU A 260 -52.98 17.52 7.13
CA GLU A 260 -52.82 16.32 7.95
C GLU A 260 -51.53 15.56 7.61
N LEU A 261 -50.86 15.04 8.64
CA LEU A 261 -49.82 14.02 8.54
C LEU A 261 -50.20 12.85 9.46
N SER A 262 -50.29 11.65 8.89
CA SER A 262 -50.61 10.42 9.62
C SER A 262 -49.52 9.36 9.43
N TRP A 263 -49.31 8.54 10.46
CA TRP A 263 -48.33 7.46 10.46
C TRP A 263 -49.01 6.11 10.68
N GLN A 264 -48.54 5.09 9.97
CA GLN A 264 -48.99 3.72 10.11
C GLN A 264 -47.81 2.74 10.06
N GLN A 265 -47.68 1.86 11.05
CA GLN A 265 -46.82 0.69 10.91
C GLN A 265 -47.46 -0.29 9.91
N THR A 266 -46.70 -0.71 8.90
CA THR A 266 -47.18 -1.55 7.80
C THR A 266 -46.50 -2.93 7.75
N ASN A 267 -45.34 -3.09 8.39
CA ASN A 267 -44.62 -4.36 8.47
C ASN A 267 -43.82 -4.48 9.79
N GLY A 268 -43.48 -5.72 10.16
CA GLY A 268 -42.67 -6.05 11.34
C GLY A 268 -43.49 -6.31 12.62
N PRO A 269 -42.82 -6.69 13.73
CA PRO A 269 -43.46 -6.82 15.05
C PRO A 269 -44.08 -5.49 15.48
N VAL A 270 -45.30 -5.53 16.03
CA VAL A 270 -46.01 -4.31 16.47
C VAL A 270 -45.23 -3.62 17.58
N VAL A 271 -44.90 -2.35 17.37
CA VAL A 271 -44.24 -1.49 18.37
C VAL A 271 -45.18 -0.37 18.82
N GLU A 272 -45.14 -0.07 20.12
CA GLU A 272 -45.73 1.16 20.65
C GLU A 272 -44.82 2.34 20.27
N PHE A 273 -45.36 3.32 19.54
CA PHE A 273 -44.63 4.52 19.13
C PHE A 273 -45.34 5.78 19.63
N THR A 274 -44.55 6.75 20.10
CA THR A 274 -45.04 8.11 20.37
C THR A 274 -44.94 8.93 19.09
N GLN A 275 -46.00 9.67 18.75
CA GLN A 275 -46.06 10.54 17.59
C GLN A 275 -46.01 12.03 18.01
N THR A 276 -45.30 12.85 17.24
CA THR A 276 -45.36 14.31 17.23
C THR A 276 -45.94 14.81 15.90
N ASP A 277 -46.08 16.13 15.73
CA ASP A 277 -46.57 16.75 14.50
C ASP A 277 -45.72 16.42 13.24
N SER A 278 -44.47 15.95 13.41
CA SER A 278 -43.57 15.61 12.29
C SER A 278 -42.65 14.41 12.52
N SER A 279 -42.83 13.64 13.60
CA SER A 279 -41.99 12.46 13.89
C SER A 279 -42.72 11.34 14.61
N ILE A 280 -42.15 10.15 14.55
CA ILE A 280 -42.47 9.02 15.44
C ILE A 280 -41.21 8.53 16.14
N THR A 281 -41.34 8.11 17.39
CA THR A 281 -40.26 7.52 18.20
C THR A 281 -40.76 6.24 18.85
N PHE A 282 -39.99 5.16 18.75
CA PHE A 282 -40.30 3.84 19.32
C PHE A 282 -39.03 3.16 19.82
N ASN A 283 -39.17 2.19 20.73
CA ASN A 283 -38.05 1.32 21.08
C ASN A 283 -38.05 0.10 20.17
N ALA A 284 -36.90 -0.24 19.61
CA ALA A 284 -36.70 -1.45 18.82
C ALA A 284 -37.12 -2.70 19.65
N PRO A 285 -37.97 -3.60 19.13
CA PRO A 285 -38.49 -4.73 19.89
C PRO A 285 -37.44 -5.82 20.06
N THR A 286 -37.73 -6.79 20.93
CA THR A 286 -36.94 -8.02 21.03
C THR A 286 -37.07 -8.88 19.78
N VAL A 287 -35.94 -9.27 19.20
CA VAL A 287 -35.86 -10.08 17.99
C VAL A 287 -34.85 -11.22 18.20
N ALA A 288 -35.02 -12.33 17.49
CA ALA A 288 -34.09 -13.47 17.51
C ALA A 288 -33.19 -13.53 16.26
N GLN A 289 -33.37 -12.58 15.34
CA GLN A 289 -32.66 -12.42 14.07
C GLN A 289 -33.07 -11.07 13.45
N ASN A 290 -32.29 -10.58 12.48
CA ASN A 290 -32.55 -9.30 11.80
C ASN A 290 -33.99 -9.22 11.26
N THR A 291 -34.73 -8.21 11.71
CA THR A 291 -36.19 -8.10 11.49
C THR A 291 -36.58 -6.69 11.06
N ASN A 292 -37.23 -6.57 9.90
CA ASN A 292 -37.62 -5.29 9.32
C ASN A 292 -38.91 -4.73 9.94
N ILE A 293 -38.89 -3.47 10.37
CA ILE A 293 -40.05 -2.70 10.79
C ILE A 293 -40.27 -1.56 9.79
N THR A 294 -41.45 -1.47 9.19
CA THR A 294 -41.74 -0.47 8.14
C THR A 294 -42.89 0.45 8.55
N PHE A 295 -42.66 1.75 8.45
CA PHE A 295 -43.67 2.79 8.65
C PHE A 295 -44.01 3.49 7.33
N LEU A 296 -45.29 3.78 7.16
CA LEU A 296 -45.86 4.60 6.09
C LEU A 296 -46.31 5.93 6.70
N ALA A 297 -45.80 7.04 6.17
CA ALA A 297 -46.31 8.37 6.43
C ALA A 297 -47.20 8.80 5.27
N THR A 298 -48.42 9.27 5.56
CA THR A 298 -49.35 9.82 4.56
C THR A 298 -49.66 11.27 4.91
N VAL A 299 -49.45 12.16 3.93
CA VAL A 299 -49.74 13.60 4.02
C VAL A 299 -50.95 13.95 3.19
N ARG A 300 -51.72 14.95 3.63
CA ARG A 300 -52.86 15.56 2.94
C ARG A 300 -52.70 17.07 2.90
N ASP A 301 -53.03 17.71 1.78
CA ASP A 301 -53.08 19.17 1.63
C ASP A 301 -54.43 19.76 2.09
N ASN A 302 -54.60 21.08 2.04
CA ASN A 302 -55.89 21.73 2.36
C ASN A 302 -57.00 21.52 1.32
N ASP A 303 -56.68 20.94 0.16
CA ASP A 303 -57.59 20.70 -0.98
C ASP A 303 -57.83 19.18 -1.20
N ASP A 304 -57.65 18.39 -0.13
CA ASP A 304 -57.91 16.95 0.01
C ASP A 304 -57.06 15.99 -0.84
N ALA A 305 -56.02 16.45 -1.55
CA ALA A 305 -55.08 15.55 -2.25
C ALA A 305 -53.99 15.03 -1.30
N THR A 306 -53.45 13.85 -1.61
CA THR A 306 -52.63 13.06 -0.68
C THR A 306 -51.42 12.43 -1.34
N ASN A 307 -50.33 12.28 -0.58
CA ASN A 307 -49.13 11.56 -0.98
C ASN A 307 -48.55 10.79 0.22
N SER A 308 -47.64 9.83 -0.02
CA SER A 308 -47.11 8.98 1.04
C SER A 308 -45.70 8.48 0.78
N ALA A 309 -44.91 8.32 1.85
CA ALA A 309 -43.57 7.75 1.81
C ALA A 309 -43.41 6.65 2.87
N GLN A 310 -42.49 5.70 2.63
CA GLN A 310 -42.18 4.62 3.57
C GLN A 310 -40.72 4.68 4.03
N LYS A 311 -40.49 4.30 5.29
CA LYS A 311 -39.16 4.06 5.86
C LYS A 311 -39.17 2.69 6.54
N THR A 312 -38.17 1.89 6.24
CA THR A 312 -37.90 0.64 6.97
C THR A 312 -36.70 0.85 7.88
N VAL A 313 -36.75 0.25 9.06
CA VAL A 313 -35.63 0.13 10.00
C VAL A 313 -35.41 -1.36 10.24
N ILE A 314 -34.17 -1.83 10.07
CA ILE A 314 -33.78 -3.20 10.37
C ILE A 314 -33.44 -3.27 11.86
N VAL A 315 -34.14 -4.13 12.60
CA VAL A 315 -33.83 -4.35 14.02
C VAL A 315 -32.96 -5.59 14.16
N VAL A 316 -31.79 -5.42 14.74
CA VAL A 316 -30.79 -6.49 14.95
C VAL A 316 -30.78 -6.92 16.43
N PRO A 317 -30.58 -8.20 16.74
CA PRO A 317 -30.29 -8.64 18.11
C PRO A 317 -28.94 -8.06 18.58
N PRO A 318 -28.69 -7.98 19.90
CA PRO A 318 -27.37 -7.63 20.41
C PRO A 318 -26.41 -8.82 20.23
N ASN A 319 -25.20 -8.53 19.77
CA ASN A 319 -24.09 -9.49 19.71
C ASN A 319 -23.75 -10.02 21.11
N ASN A 320 -23.33 -11.28 21.22
CA ASN A 320 -22.84 -11.89 22.45
C ASN A 320 -21.43 -12.46 22.21
N PRO A 321 -20.41 -12.11 23.02
CA PRO A 321 -19.05 -12.62 22.81
C PRO A 321 -18.99 -14.15 22.81
N PRO A 322 -18.05 -14.75 22.05
CA PRO A 322 -17.83 -16.19 22.07
C PRO A 322 -17.53 -16.70 23.48
N VAL A 323 -17.92 -17.94 23.77
CA VAL A 323 -17.57 -18.63 25.01
C VAL A 323 -16.53 -19.71 24.71
N ALA A 324 -15.39 -19.64 25.40
CA ALA A 324 -14.28 -20.60 25.29
C ALA A 324 -13.92 -21.13 26.69
N ASP A 325 -13.63 -22.44 26.77
CA ASP A 325 -13.10 -23.07 27.99
C ASP A 325 -11.57 -23.01 28.03
N ASP A 326 -10.98 -22.85 29.22
CA ASP A 326 -9.54 -23.00 29.44
C ASP A 326 -9.08 -24.40 29.01
N VAL A 327 -7.99 -24.48 28.25
CA VAL A 327 -7.38 -25.74 27.80
C VAL A 327 -6.08 -26.01 28.55
N THR A 328 -5.81 -27.29 28.83
CA THR A 328 -4.54 -27.76 29.38
C THR A 328 -3.94 -28.79 28.45
N VAL A 329 -2.66 -28.61 28.09
CA VAL A 329 -1.94 -29.49 27.16
C VAL A 329 -0.70 -30.05 27.85
N GLU A 330 -0.65 -31.38 28.00
CA GLU A 330 0.56 -32.11 28.36
C GLU A 330 1.40 -32.34 27.10
N VAL A 331 2.67 -31.90 27.14
CA VAL A 331 3.56 -31.86 25.97
C VAL A 331 4.82 -32.67 26.30
N GLN A 332 5.22 -33.58 25.42
CA GLN A 332 6.51 -34.25 25.58
C GLN A 332 7.65 -33.27 25.29
N TYR A 333 8.72 -33.34 26.09
CA TYR A 333 9.91 -32.50 25.94
C TYR A 333 10.44 -32.48 24.50
N ASN A 334 10.73 -31.27 23.99
CA ASN A 334 11.13 -30.97 22.60
C ASN A 334 10.21 -31.52 21.48
N LEU A 335 9.00 -32.00 21.79
CA LEU A 335 8.01 -32.45 20.81
C LEU A 335 6.80 -31.52 20.78
N SER A 336 6.05 -31.56 19.68
CA SER A 336 4.77 -30.86 19.57
C SER A 336 3.60 -31.71 20.08
N ALA A 337 2.53 -31.04 20.52
CA ALA A 337 1.27 -31.66 20.93
C ALA A 337 0.07 -31.00 20.24
N GLU A 338 -0.81 -31.81 19.66
CA GLU A 338 -2.08 -31.33 19.12
C GLU A 338 -3.09 -31.07 20.24
N PHE A 339 -3.82 -29.96 20.14
CA PHE A 339 -4.96 -29.66 20.99
C PHE A 339 -6.12 -29.11 20.17
N ASN A 340 -7.34 -29.27 20.68
CA ASN A 340 -8.55 -28.71 20.08
C ASN A 340 -9.10 -27.65 21.03
N LEU A 341 -9.51 -26.51 20.50
CA LEU A 341 -10.25 -25.51 21.25
C LEU A 341 -11.75 -25.78 21.14
N THR A 342 -12.45 -25.74 22.28
CA THR A 342 -13.91 -25.77 22.30
C THR A 342 -14.39 -24.34 22.49
N VAL A 343 -14.80 -23.72 21.39
CA VAL A 343 -15.34 -22.36 21.39
C VAL A 343 -16.72 -22.39 20.77
N ASN A 344 -17.68 -21.77 21.43
CA ASN A 344 -19.06 -21.70 20.98
C ASN A 344 -19.54 -20.26 21.02
N ASP A 345 -19.94 -19.77 19.87
CA ASP A 345 -20.66 -18.51 19.73
C ASP A 345 -22.17 -18.69 19.95
N ALA A 346 -22.84 -17.68 20.52
CA ALA A 346 -24.27 -17.77 20.85
C ALA A 346 -25.18 -17.33 19.69
N ASP A 347 -24.69 -16.44 18.83
CA ASP A 347 -25.41 -15.88 17.68
C ASP A 347 -25.14 -16.67 16.39
N GLY A 348 -24.03 -17.41 16.38
CA GLY A 348 -23.63 -18.34 15.32
C GLY A 348 -22.54 -17.79 14.41
N ASP A 349 -21.84 -16.74 14.85
CA ASP A 349 -20.83 -16.04 14.07
C ASP A 349 -19.48 -16.80 14.00
N THR A 350 -18.64 -16.40 13.05
CA THR A 350 -17.40 -17.13 12.73
C THR A 350 -16.25 -16.69 13.63
N VAL A 351 -16.03 -17.44 14.71
CA VAL A 351 -15.00 -17.11 15.70
C VAL A 351 -13.59 -17.25 15.16
N GLN A 352 -12.78 -16.19 15.31
CA GLN A 352 -11.34 -16.18 15.13
C GLN A 352 -10.63 -16.37 16.48
N ILE A 353 -9.48 -17.06 16.46
CA ILE A 353 -8.62 -17.26 17.62
C ILE A 353 -7.31 -16.51 17.42
N THR A 354 -7.01 -15.61 18.35
CA THR A 354 -5.77 -14.83 18.37
C THR A 354 -4.87 -15.31 19.50
N PHE A 355 -3.63 -15.63 19.15
CA PHE A 355 -2.54 -15.91 20.09
C PHE A 355 -1.79 -14.62 20.41
N PRO A 356 -1.14 -14.49 21.59
CA PRO A 356 -0.33 -13.31 21.90
C PRO A 356 0.88 -13.20 20.95
N ASN A 357 1.29 -11.96 20.65
CA ASN A 357 2.39 -11.67 19.72
C ASN A 357 3.74 -12.23 20.17
N ASP A 358 3.93 -12.39 21.48
CA ASP A 358 5.09 -13.04 22.09
C ASP A 358 4.61 -14.31 22.80
N LEU A 359 5.24 -15.43 22.45
CA LEU A 359 4.99 -16.76 23.01
C LEU A 359 6.20 -17.28 23.82
N GLU A 360 7.15 -16.40 24.15
CA GLU A 360 8.38 -16.68 24.88
C GLU A 360 9.21 -17.81 24.20
N GLY A 361 9.34 -17.71 22.87
CA GLY A 361 10.03 -18.70 22.03
C GLY A 361 9.20 -19.94 21.65
N ALA A 362 7.99 -20.12 22.18
CA ALA A 362 7.10 -21.21 21.79
C ALA A 362 6.43 -20.94 20.43
N GLN A 363 6.01 -22.00 19.74
CA GLN A 363 5.34 -21.90 18.43
C GLN A 363 3.95 -22.54 18.49
N VAL A 364 2.95 -21.90 17.90
CA VAL A 364 1.64 -22.51 17.66
C VAL A 364 1.34 -22.48 16.17
N SER A 365 1.08 -23.66 15.60
CA SER A 365 0.68 -23.81 14.20
C SER A 365 -0.78 -24.26 14.08
N VAL A 366 -1.46 -23.76 13.06
CA VAL A 366 -2.85 -24.12 12.74
C VAL A 366 -2.85 -25.41 11.93
N ILE A 367 -3.49 -26.46 12.44
CA ILE A 367 -3.63 -27.73 11.71
C ILE A 367 -4.92 -27.70 10.88
N ASP A 368 -6.02 -27.25 11.50
CA ASP A 368 -7.32 -27.12 10.86
C ASP A 368 -8.09 -25.97 11.54
N ALA A 369 -8.17 -24.83 10.85
CA ALA A 369 -8.87 -23.64 11.32
C ALA A 369 -10.38 -23.86 11.47
N GLN A 370 -10.99 -24.76 10.68
CA GLN A 370 -12.44 -25.02 10.75
C GLN A 370 -12.78 -25.98 11.89
N ALA A 371 -11.88 -26.91 12.21
CA ALA A 371 -12.02 -27.81 13.35
C ALA A 371 -11.46 -27.24 14.67
N LEU A 372 -10.94 -25.99 14.66
CA LEU A 372 -10.23 -25.36 15.78
C LEU A 372 -9.13 -26.27 16.37
N ARG A 373 -8.36 -26.94 15.50
CA ARG A 373 -7.26 -27.83 15.87
C ARG A 373 -5.91 -27.20 15.59
N PHE A 374 -5.07 -27.17 16.62
CA PHE A 374 -3.78 -26.49 16.65
C PHE A 374 -2.69 -27.42 17.17
N SER A 375 -1.44 -27.15 16.84
CA SER A 375 -0.26 -27.81 17.39
C SER A 375 0.55 -26.80 18.17
N TYR A 376 0.76 -27.06 19.47
CA TYR A 376 1.70 -26.31 20.30
C TYR A 376 3.07 -27.01 20.28
N THR A 377 4.13 -26.24 20.06
CA THR A 377 5.52 -26.67 20.18
C THR A 377 6.20 -25.78 21.23
N PRO A 378 6.78 -26.35 22.30
CA PRO A 378 7.46 -25.58 23.33
C PRO A 378 8.77 -24.98 22.81
N PRO A 379 9.34 -23.98 23.50
CA PRO A 379 10.70 -23.53 23.22
C PRO A 379 11.68 -24.69 23.44
N VAL A 380 12.74 -24.76 22.64
CA VAL A 380 13.75 -25.83 22.74
C VAL A 380 14.38 -25.84 24.13
N ASN A 381 14.53 -27.04 24.70
CA ASN A 381 15.01 -27.31 26.05
C ASN A 381 14.12 -26.77 27.19
N SER A 382 12.93 -26.21 26.93
CA SER A 382 12.04 -25.71 27.99
C SER A 382 11.47 -26.84 28.86
N ILE A 383 11.55 -26.68 30.17
CA ILE A 383 11.02 -27.62 31.18
C ILE A 383 9.89 -27.03 32.05
N SER A 384 9.64 -25.73 31.92
CA SER A 384 8.74 -24.97 32.81
C SER A 384 7.32 -24.89 32.25
N ALA A 385 6.33 -25.06 33.11
CA ALA A 385 4.91 -24.88 32.74
C ALA A 385 4.62 -23.42 32.39
N LYS A 386 3.83 -23.18 31.34
CA LYS A 386 3.45 -21.83 30.86
C LYS A 386 1.93 -21.69 30.78
N SER A 387 1.46 -20.44 30.76
CA SER A 387 0.04 -20.09 30.70
C SER A 387 -0.14 -18.89 29.79
N TYR A 388 -0.61 -19.12 28.57
CA TYR A 388 -0.85 -18.08 27.57
C TYR A 388 -2.31 -17.63 27.61
N THR A 389 -2.56 -16.33 27.52
CA THR A 389 -3.93 -15.79 27.36
C THR A 389 -4.24 -15.71 25.88
N LEU A 390 -5.24 -16.45 25.43
CA LEU A 390 -5.75 -16.45 24.06
C LEU A 390 -7.04 -15.61 24.01
N THR A 391 -7.32 -15.03 22.86
CA THR A 391 -8.55 -14.28 22.60
C THR A 391 -9.38 -14.97 21.53
N ALA A 392 -10.65 -15.24 21.84
CA ALA A 392 -11.66 -15.65 20.87
C ALA A 392 -12.53 -14.43 20.52
N SER A 393 -12.73 -14.13 19.23
CA SER A 393 -13.53 -12.98 18.77
C SER A 393 -14.40 -13.35 17.57
N ASP A 394 -15.64 -12.88 17.57
CA ASP A 394 -16.61 -13.00 16.47
C ASP A 394 -16.39 -11.93 15.36
N GLY A 395 -15.63 -10.88 15.66
CA GLY A 395 -15.39 -9.71 14.80
C GLY A 395 -15.85 -8.38 15.42
N GLU A 396 -16.75 -8.41 16.39
CA GLU A 396 -17.32 -7.25 17.10
C GLU A 396 -16.99 -7.28 18.61
N ASP A 397 -17.16 -8.43 19.27
CA ASP A 397 -16.82 -8.67 20.68
C ASP A 397 -15.73 -9.76 20.84
N SER A 398 -15.25 -9.96 22.07
CA SER A 398 -14.25 -10.99 22.37
C SER A 398 -14.25 -11.50 23.81
N THR A 399 -13.70 -12.70 23.98
CA THR A 399 -13.49 -13.42 25.26
C THR A 399 -12.03 -13.84 25.37
N ASN A 400 -11.48 -13.74 26.57
CA ASN A 400 -10.15 -14.27 26.90
C ASN A 400 -10.24 -15.56 27.71
N PHE A 401 -9.38 -16.53 27.39
CA PHE A 401 -9.27 -17.83 28.06
C PHE A 401 -7.80 -18.28 28.08
N LEU A 402 -7.46 -19.31 28.85
CA LEU A 402 -6.08 -19.76 29.06
C LEU A 402 -5.73 -21.03 28.29
N LEU A 403 -4.55 -21.02 27.65
CA LEU A 403 -3.80 -22.20 27.24
C LEU A 403 -2.72 -22.47 28.29
N ASN A 404 -2.98 -23.44 29.15
CA ASN A 404 -1.99 -23.94 30.12
C ASN A 404 -1.19 -25.08 29.48
N THR A 405 0.14 -25.01 29.56
CA THR A 405 1.03 -26.07 29.04
C THR A 405 1.90 -26.62 30.16
N THR A 406 2.09 -27.94 30.17
CA THR A 406 2.95 -28.64 31.12
C THR A 406 3.86 -29.58 30.37
N ILE A 407 5.17 -29.40 30.52
CA ILE A 407 6.17 -30.26 29.87
C ILE A 407 6.38 -31.51 30.72
N ILE A 408 6.39 -32.66 30.06
CA ILE A 408 6.68 -33.98 30.63
C ILE A 408 7.73 -34.68 29.77
N ASP A 409 8.58 -35.52 30.37
CA ASP A 409 9.55 -36.31 29.62
C ASP A 409 9.56 -37.78 30.05
N THR A 410 9.03 -38.62 29.17
CA THR A 410 8.98 -40.07 29.34
C THR A 410 10.12 -40.81 28.62
N SER A 411 11.01 -40.06 27.97
CA SER A 411 12.24 -40.56 27.35
C SER A 411 13.27 -40.94 28.41
N ALA A 412 14.09 -41.94 28.13
CA ALA A 412 15.29 -42.19 28.92
C ALA A 412 16.43 -41.37 28.32
N ALA A 413 16.98 -40.44 29.11
CA ALA A 413 18.08 -39.60 28.66
C ALA A 413 19.26 -40.42 28.14
N THR A 414 19.86 -39.96 27.05
CA THR A 414 21.04 -40.55 26.42
C THR A 414 22.18 -39.54 26.45
N VAL A 415 23.41 -40.03 26.38
CA VAL A 415 24.57 -39.17 26.10
C VAL A 415 24.59 -38.90 24.61
N THR A 416 24.42 -37.65 24.21
CA THR A 416 24.48 -37.22 22.80
C THR A 416 25.90 -36.93 22.37
N GLU A 417 26.68 -36.33 23.28
CA GLU A 417 28.08 -36.02 23.07
C GLU A 417 28.85 -36.34 24.35
N ILE A 418 30.07 -36.83 24.19
CA ILE A 418 31.01 -36.99 25.28
C ILE A 418 32.41 -36.78 24.72
N THR A 419 33.17 -35.93 25.39
CA THR A 419 34.52 -35.57 24.99
C THR A 419 35.39 -35.68 26.24
N PRO A 420 36.49 -36.46 26.22
CA PRO A 420 37.05 -37.22 25.10
C PRO A 420 36.29 -38.52 24.75
N ASN A 421 36.37 -38.94 23.48
CA ASN A 421 35.78 -40.18 22.95
C ASN A 421 36.62 -40.74 21.79
N GLY A 422 37.18 -41.93 21.99
CA GLY A 422 38.04 -42.63 21.02
C GLY A 422 39.24 -43.31 21.69
N ALA A 423 39.26 -44.65 21.73
CA ALA A 423 40.39 -45.40 22.29
C ALA A 423 41.70 -45.23 21.49
N ASP A 424 41.56 -45.02 20.17
CA ASP A 424 42.68 -44.96 19.21
C ASP A 424 43.32 -43.55 19.11
N GLU A 425 42.73 -42.52 19.72
CA GLU A 425 43.16 -41.12 19.63
C GLU A 425 43.51 -40.54 21.03
N PRO A 426 44.79 -40.62 21.45
CA PRO A 426 45.29 -40.08 22.73
C PRO A 426 45.06 -38.58 23.03
N VAL A 427 44.30 -38.27 24.09
CA VAL A 427 44.03 -36.90 24.61
C VAL A 427 44.94 -36.53 25.80
N LEU A 428 44.89 -35.32 26.35
CA LEU A 428 45.77 -34.97 27.47
C LEU A 428 45.33 -35.62 28.79
N VAL A 429 46.26 -35.75 29.74
CA VAL A 429 46.00 -36.29 31.09
C VAL A 429 45.19 -35.37 32.01
N ASP A 430 44.98 -34.12 31.61
CA ASP A 430 44.15 -33.15 32.32
C ASP A 430 42.92 -32.73 31.48
N THR A 431 42.71 -33.32 30.30
CA THR A 431 41.52 -33.08 29.49
C THR A 431 40.28 -33.40 30.33
N PRO A 432 39.38 -32.42 30.59
CA PRO A 432 38.17 -32.68 31.34
C PRO A 432 37.25 -33.60 30.53
N ILE A 433 36.47 -34.41 31.24
CA ILE A 433 35.40 -35.20 30.62
C ILE A 433 34.14 -34.33 30.61
N SER A 434 33.80 -33.80 29.44
CA SER A 434 32.54 -33.14 29.14
C SER A 434 31.51 -34.18 28.71
N ILE A 435 30.32 -34.16 29.29
CA ILE A 435 29.20 -35.04 28.90
C ILE A 435 27.95 -34.21 28.67
N THR A 436 27.40 -34.30 27.45
CA THR A 436 26.16 -33.66 26.99
C THR A 436 25.05 -34.70 26.93
N PHE A 437 23.88 -34.39 27.50
CA PHE A 437 22.72 -35.27 27.51
C PHE A 437 21.64 -34.82 26.49
N SER A 438 20.86 -35.76 25.98
CA SER A 438 19.70 -35.49 25.10
C SER A 438 18.66 -34.59 25.78
N ASP A 439 18.49 -34.80 27.09
CA ASP A 439 17.46 -34.16 27.90
C ASP A 439 18.07 -33.34 29.04
N VAL A 440 17.28 -32.44 29.62
CA VAL A 440 17.69 -31.73 30.84
C VAL A 440 17.68 -32.69 32.03
N MET A 441 18.81 -32.80 32.71
CA MET A 441 19.09 -33.69 33.83
C MET A 441 18.88 -33.00 35.17
N LEU A 442 18.49 -33.78 36.19
CA LEU A 442 18.28 -33.30 37.56
C LEU A 442 19.61 -33.31 38.33
N SER A 443 20.12 -32.15 38.73
CA SER A 443 21.42 -32.00 39.42
C SER A 443 21.53 -32.83 40.69
N SER A 444 20.44 -33.00 41.44
CA SER A 444 20.42 -33.83 42.65
C SER A 444 20.62 -35.34 42.41
N SER A 445 20.58 -35.80 41.16
CA SER A 445 20.88 -37.17 40.75
C SER A 445 22.32 -37.36 40.24
N LEU A 446 23.06 -36.27 39.99
CA LEU A 446 24.46 -36.30 39.61
C LEU A 446 25.32 -36.64 40.84
N THR A 447 26.01 -37.77 40.78
CA THR A 447 26.93 -38.24 41.83
C THR A 447 28.15 -38.88 41.20
N VAL A 448 29.32 -38.70 41.80
CA VAL A 448 30.61 -39.17 41.28
C VAL A 448 31.48 -39.74 42.40
N ASN A 449 32.52 -40.50 42.05
CA ASN A 449 33.49 -41.01 43.02
C ASN A 449 34.31 -39.87 43.64
N SER A 450 34.07 -39.52 44.91
CA SER A 450 34.87 -38.50 45.63
C SER A 450 36.28 -38.96 46.03
N SER A 451 36.64 -40.22 45.76
CA SER A 451 37.95 -40.80 46.03
C SER A 451 38.17 -42.06 45.19
N ALA A 452 39.39 -42.31 44.74
CA ALA A 452 39.72 -43.51 43.97
C ALA A 452 39.48 -44.79 44.79
N GLY A 453 38.80 -45.77 44.22
CA GLY A 453 38.33 -46.95 44.96
C GLY A 453 37.29 -47.75 44.20
N SER A 454 36.33 -48.36 44.90
CA SER A 454 35.17 -49.01 44.25
C SER A 454 34.34 -47.99 43.47
N CYS A 455 33.73 -48.43 42.37
CA CYS A 455 32.91 -47.56 41.52
C CYS A 455 31.52 -47.28 42.13
N GLU A 456 31.33 -46.05 42.59
CA GLU A 456 30.09 -45.49 43.13
C GLU A 456 29.67 -44.26 42.30
N GLY A 457 28.48 -43.69 42.56
CA GLY A 457 27.96 -42.53 41.81
C GLY A 457 27.29 -42.87 40.48
N SER A 458 26.62 -41.89 39.88
CA SER A 458 25.87 -42.00 38.62
C SER A 458 26.70 -41.77 37.36
N VAL A 459 27.83 -41.06 37.46
CA VAL A 459 28.87 -40.99 36.42
C VAL A 459 30.18 -41.54 36.96
N GLN A 460 30.84 -42.40 36.17
CA GLN A 460 31.95 -43.25 36.62
C GLN A 460 33.04 -43.36 35.56
N VAL A 461 34.31 -43.36 35.99
CA VAL A 461 35.48 -43.42 35.10
C VAL A 461 36.51 -44.42 35.64
N SER A 462 37.03 -45.30 34.79
CA SER A 462 37.91 -46.41 35.18
C SER A 462 38.94 -46.75 34.11
N SER A 463 40.15 -47.15 34.52
CA SER A 463 41.20 -47.72 33.64
C SER A 463 41.36 -49.25 33.78
N ASP A 464 40.47 -49.93 34.50
CA ASP A 464 40.57 -51.37 34.81
C ASP A 464 39.23 -52.14 34.65
N ASP A 465 38.44 -51.75 33.63
CA ASP A 465 37.09 -52.27 33.33
C ASP A 465 36.12 -52.18 34.52
N PHE A 466 36.14 -51.05 35.22
CA PHE A 466 35.30 -50.73 36.39
C PHE A 466 35.51 -51.68 37.58
N SER A 467 36.72 -52.26 37.71
CA SER A 467 37.14 -52.96 38.92
C SER A 467 37.45 -51.96 40.06
N SER A 468 37.98 -50.81 39.68
CA SER A 468 38.08 -49.58 40.46
C SER A 468 37.75 -48.35 39.59
N CYS A 469 37.35 -47.26 40.22
CA CYS A 469 37.11 -45.98 39.57
C CYS A 469 38.00 -44.90 40.17
N VAL A 470 38.41 -43.93 39.34
CA VAL A 470 39.20 -42.77 39.76
C VAL A 470 38.39 -41.82 40.65
N ALA A 471 39.07 -40.91 41.34
CA ALA A 471 38.41 -39.77 41.95
C ALA A 471 37.99 -38.79 40.84
N LEU A 472 36.80 -38.20 40.96
CA LEU A 472 36.23 -37.25 40.01
C LEU A 472 35.79 -36.00 40.77
N ASN A 473 36.12 -34.83 40.23
CA ASN A 473 35.52 -33.56 40.65
C ASN A 473 34.49 -33.13 39.61
N VAL A 474 33.38 -32.55 40.05
CA VAL A 474 32.44 -31.84 39.16
C VAL A 474 32.90 -30.39 39.10
N GLU A 475 33.44 -29.98 37.95
CA GLU A 475 33.96 -28.61 37.76
C GLU A 475 32.83 -27.63 37.47
N SER A 476 31.92 -28.02 36.57
CA SER A 476 30.75 -27.23 36.22
C SER A 476 29.60 -28.10 35.71
N VAL A 477 28.40 -27.54 35.79
CA VAL A 477 27.19 -28.01 35.16
C VAL A 477 26.53 -26.82 34.47
N SER A 478 26.00 -27.00 33.25
CA SER A 478 25.45 -25.89 32.43
C SER A 478 24.40 -26.38 31.43
N GLY A 479 23.82 -25.47 30.65
CA GLY A 479 22.90 -25.80 29.54
C GLY A 479 21.45 -26.10 29.96
N ALA A 480 21.05 -25.72 31.18
CA ALA A 480 19.64 -25.70 31.58
C ALA A 480 19.00 -24.35 31.20
N PRO A 481 17.69 -24.29 30.86
CA PRO A 481 17.02 -23.05 30.45
C PRO A 481 16.87 -22.03 31.58
N ASP A 482 16.87 -22.49 32.83
CA ASP A 482 16.99 -21.65 34.02
C ASP A 482 18.37 -21.92 34.64
N GLU A 483 19.23 -20.89 34.75
CA GLU A 483 20.59 -20.88 35.38
C GLU A 483 20.58 -21.15 36.90
N THR A 484 19.68 -22.02 37.34
CA THR A 484 19.59 -22.54 38.72
C THR A 484 20.42 -23.81 38.83
N SER A 485 21.05 -24.03 39.99
CA SER A 485 21.87 -25.22 40.25
C SER A 485 21.11 -26.55 40.25
N ASP A 486 19.80 -26.54 40.04
CA ASP A 486 18.91 -27.68 40.25
C ASP A 486 18.80 -28.59 39.01
N TYR A 487 19.14 -28.06 37.82
CA TYR A 487 19.13 -28.78 36.55
C TYR A 487 20.39 -28.52 35.71
N PHE A 488 20.69 -29.40 34.76
CA PHE A 488 21.80 -29.25 33.82
C PHE A 488 21.59 -30.07 32.54
N LYS A 489 22.24 -29.72 31.44
CA LYS A 489 22.32 -30.56 30.22
C LYS A 489 23.75 -31.02 29.93
N ASN A 490 24.73 -30.23 30.38
CA ASN A 490 26.16 -30.50 30.24
C ASN A 490 26.79 -30.64 31.62
N VAL A 491 27.73 -31.59 31.78
CA VAL A 491 28.57 -31.72 32.99
C VAL A 491 30.02 -31.87 32.59
N ASN A 492 30.89 -31.08 33.23
CA ASN A 492 32.34 -31.14 33.05
C ASN A 492 32.99 -31.72 34.31
N LEU A 493 33.80 -32.76 34.13
CA LEU A 493 34.44 -33.52 35.20
C LEU A 493 35.98 -33.49 35.05
N SER A 494 36.70 -33.39 36.16
CA SER A 494 38.17 -33.55 36.18
C SER A 494 38.61 -34.77 36.99
N ALA A 495 39.79 -35.30 36.68
CA ALA A 495 40.46 -36.37 37.43
C ALA A 495 41.98 -36.30 37.27
N ASP A 496 42.71 -36.91 38.21
CA ASP A 496 44.15 -37.14 38.08
C ASP A 496 44.42 -38.33 37.13
N PHE A 497 44.36 -38.14 35.80
CA PHE A 497 44.66 -39.22 34.87
C PHE A 497 46.17 -39.50 34.78
N SER A 498 46.52 -40.77 34.62
CA SER A 498 47.89 -41.21 34.26
C SER A 498 48.11 -41.13 32.75
N GLU A 499 49.32 -40.79 32.29
CA GLU A 499 49.73 -40.80 30.88
C GLU A 499 49.61 -42.17 30.22
N ASN A 500 49.47 -42.20 28.89
CA ASN A 500 49.49 -43.43 28.05
C ASN A 500 48.54 -44.53 28.56
N THR A 501 47.39 -44.13 29.11
CA THR A 501 46.45 -45.01 29.81
C THR A 501 45.06 -44.90 29.19
N LEU A 502 44.44 -46.05 28.89
CA LEU A 502 43.05 -46.15 28.45
C LEU A 502 42.11 -45.99 29.65
N TYR A 503 41.17 -45.05 29.58
CA TYR A 503 40.05 -44.87 30.50
C TYR A 503 38.73 -45.14 29.80
N LYS A 504 37.73 -45.57 30.57
CA LYS A 504 36.36 -45.84 30.14
C LYS A 504 35.40 -45.03 30.99
N VAL A 505 34.42 -44.40 30.35
CA VAL A 505 33.39 -43.60 31.01
C VAL A 505 32.06 -44.33 30.97
N ARG A 506 31.32 -44.33 32.08
CA ARG A 506 30.01 -44.97 32.23
C ARG A 506 29.02 -44.04 32.92
N VAL A 507 27.81 -43.97 32.37
CA VAL A 507 26.62 -43.41 33.03
C VAL A 507 25.71 -44.57 33.46
N ASN A 508 24.96 -44.40 34.55
CA ASN A 508 24.00 -45.41 35.01
C ASN A 508 22.60 -44.82 35.30
N ASP A 509 21.67 -45.72 35.64
CA ASP A 509 20.24 -45.47 35.85
C ASP A 509 19.91 -44.72 37.16
N GLN A 510 20.92 -44.34 37.94
CA GLN A 510 20.75 -43.42 39.07
C GLN A 510 20.70 -41.95 38.64
N LEU A 511 21.19 -41.62 37.44
CA LEU A 511 21.01 -40.29 36.83
C LEU A 511 19.59 -40.22 36.21
N VAL A 512 18.86 -39.12 36.45
CA VAL A 512 17.49 -38.94 35.93
C VAL A 512 17.32 -37.59 35.25
N ASN A 513 16.44 -37.54 34.23
CA ASN A 513 16.01 -36.28 33.61
C ASN A 513 15.17 -35.43 34.59
N PHE A 514 14.82 -34.21 34.20
CA PHE A 514 14.01 -33.27 34.99
C PHE A 514 12.63 -33.84 35.39
N SER A 515 12.08 -34.78 34.62
CA SER A 515 10.83 -35.50 34.92
C SER A 515 11.01 -36.74 35.81
N GLY A 516 12.24 -37.09 36.18
CA GLY A 516 12.56 -38.25 37.03
C GLY A 516 12.67 -39.59 36.28
N THR A 517 12.69 -39.58 34.94
CA THR A 517 12.94 -40.77 34.12
C THR A 517 14.44 -41.08 34.09
N ALA A 518 14.81 -42.34 34.32
CA ALA A 518 16.20 -42.76 34.41
C ALA A 518 16.93 -42.71 33.06
N ALA A 519 18.19 -42.27 33.10
CA ALA A 519 19.07 -42.26 31.94
C ALA A 519 19.42 -43.69 31.47
N THR A 520 19.77 -43.80 30.19
CA THR A 520 20.21 -45.04 29.56
C THR A 520 21.57 -45.46 30.11
N ALA A 521 21.58 -46.47 30.98
CA ALA A 521 22.80 -46.98 31.60
C ALA A 521 23.71 -47.71 30.60
N GLY A 522 24.99 -47.33 30.55
CA GLY A 522 25.97 -47.94 29.65
C GLY A 522 27.38 -47.34 29.77
N GLN A 523 28.37 -48.05 29.23
CA GLN A 523 29.64 -47.41 28.87
C GLN A 523 29.34 -46.45 27.71
N VAL A 524 29.73 -45.19 27.86
CA VAL A 524 29.40 -44.09 26.94
C VAL A 524 30.62 -43.58 26.16
N SER A 525 31.83 -43.78 26.69
CA SER A 525 33.09 -43.45 26.01
C SER A 525 34.21 -44.38 26.48
N GLU A 526 35.26 -44.50 25.67
CA GLU A 526 36.60 -44.85 26.11
C GLU A 526 37.63 -43.98 25.38
N PHE A 527 38.71 -43.60 26.07
CA PHE A 527 39.74 -42.69 25.57
C PHE A 527 41.11 -43.04 26.13
N THR A 528 42.16 -42.86 25.34
CA THR A 528 43.56 -43.01 25.81
C THR A 528 44.14 -41.64 26.16
N THR A 529 45.05 -41.55 27.13
CA THR A 529 45.81 -40.33 27.41
C THR A 529 47.18 -40.30 26.71
N SER A 530 47.71 -39.12 26.41
CA SER A 530 48.98 -38.87 25.73
C SER A 530 50.06 -38.34 26.68
N THR A 531 51.26 -38.09 26.16
CA THR A 531 52.35 -37.38 26.85
C THR A 531 52.11 -35.88 26.90
N GLN A 532 52.46 -35.25 28.03
CA GLN A 532 52.39 -33.80 28.21
C GLN A 532 53.56 -33.06 27.52
N ASP A 533 53.32 -32.35 26.42
CA ASP A 533 54.29 -31.40 25.84
C ASP A 533 53.63 -30.35 24.91
N LEU A 534 54.36 -29.30 24.51
CA LEU A 534 53.97 -28.40 23.41
C LEU A 534 54.18 -29.08 22.07
N LYS A 535 53.17 -29.06 21.21
CA LYS A 535 53.19 -29.69 19.88
C LYS A 535 53.08 -28.65 18.77
N ILE A 536 53.94 -28.71 17.76
CA ILE A 536 53.71 -28.10 16.45
C ILE A 536 52.61 -28.91 15.76
N THR A 537 51.50 -28.31 15.34
CA THR A 537 50.33 -29.04 14.83
C THR A 537 50.04 -28.83 13.35
N GLU A 538 50.27 -27.63 12.82
CA GLU A 538 50.04 -27.29 11.41
C GLU A 538 51.08 -26.28 10.88
N LEU A 539 51.41 -26.38 9.58
CA LEU A 539 52.27 -25.46 8.85
C LEU A 539 51.64 -25.12 7.50
N ILE A 540 51.50 -23.83 7.20
CA ILE A 540 50.95 -23.38 5.91
C ILE A 540 51.95 -23.54 4.75
N SER A 541 51.45 -23.85 3.57
CA SER A 541 52.18 -23.66 2.31
C SER A 541 52.40 -22.17 2.03
N VAL A 542 53.33 -21.86 1.11
CA VAL A 542 53.43 -20.52 0.53
C VAL A 542 53.68 -20.62 -0.96
N GLN A 543 53.16 -19.65 -1.71
CA GLN A 543 53.19 -19.63 -3.18
C GLN A 543 54.19 -18.60 -3.72
N PHE A 544 54.37 -17.48 -3.03
CA PHE A 544 55.26 -16.38 -3.41
C PHE A 544 56.37 -16.15 -2.36
N THR A 545 57.45 -15.48 -2.76
CA THR A 545 58.63 -15.26 -1.90
C THR A 545 58.42 -14.19 -0.82
N ASN A 546 57.42 -13.33 -0.98
CA ASN A 546 57.00 -12.31 -0.01
C ASN A 546 55.87 -12.79 0.90
N ASP A 547 55.50 -14.07 0.84
CA ASP A 547 54.50 -14.65 1.71
C ASP A 547 55.01 -14.77 3.16
N THR A 548 54.08 -14.65 4.10
CA THR A 548 54.35 -14.67 5.54
C THR A 548 53.83 -15.96 6.18
N PRO A 549 54.63 -17.04 6.12
CA PRO A 549 54.19 -18.33 6.64
C PRO A 549 53.97 -18.30 8.14
N TRP A 550 53.10 -19.18 8.61
CA TRP A 550 52.83 -19.43 10.02
C TRP A 550 53.02 -20.91 10.35
N VAL A 551 53.30 -21.16 11.62
CA VAL A 551 53.33 -22.50 12.22
C VAL A 551 52.47 -22.48 13.48
N GLU A 552 51.57 -23.43 13.61
CA GLU A 552 50.67 -23.56 14.75
C GLU A 552 51.33 -24.36 15.88
N ILE A 553 51.13 -23.90 17.11
CA ILE A 553 51.51 -24.59 18.35
C ILE A 553 50.26 -24.87 19.19
N TYR A 554 50.11 -26.12 19.62
CA TYR A 554 49.13 -26.56 20.61
C TYR A 554 49.80 -26.78 21.97
N ASN A 555 49.18 -26.30 23.05
CA ASN A 555 49.64 -26.60 24.41
C ASN A 555 49.03 -27.89 24.94
N GLY A 556 49.82 -28.96 24.90
CA GLY A 556 49.52 -30.24 25.51
C GLY A 556 50.15 -30.48 26.88
N THR A 557 50.72 -29.46 27.55
CA THR A 557 51.55 -29.69 28.75
C THR A 557 50.77 -30.00 30.03
N GLY A 558 49.44 -29.84 30.02
CA GLY A 558 48.57 -29.99 31.18
C GLY A 558 48.54 -28.80 32.15
N GLU A 559 49.17 -27.69 31.78
CA GLU A 559 49.22 -26.44 32.54
C GLU A 559 49.37 -25.26 31.56
N ALA A 560 49.12 -24.03 32.00
CA ALA A 560 49.38 -22.84 31.19
C ALA A 560 50.88 -22.60 30.98
N VAL A 561 51.31 -22.40 29.72
CA VAL A 561 52.71 -22.12 29.37
C VAL A 561 52.91 -20.68 28.92
N ASN A 562 54.14 -20.19 29.02
CA ASN A 562 54.50 -18.88 28.49
C ASN A 562 55.50 -19.00 27.35
N LEU A 563 55.16 -18.46 26.18
CA LEU A 563 55.97 -18.59 24.96
C LEU A 563 57.37 -17.98 25.09
N GLN A 564 57.60 -17.02 25.98
CA GLN A 564 58.96 -16.46 26.22
C GLN A 564 59.96 -17.50 26.74
N ASN A 565 59.46 -18.64 27.26
CA ASN A 565 60.28 -19.76 27.70
C ASN A 565 60.75 -20.65 26.54
N TYR A 566 60.38 -20.32 25.30
CA TYR A 566 60.62 -21.08 24.09
C TYR A 566 61.22 -20.21 22.97
N SER A 567 61.59 -20.84 21.86
CA SER A 567 62.10 -20.18 20.66
C SER A 567 61.77 -21.00 19.42
N LEU A 568 61.43 -20.34 18.32
CA LEU A 568 61.15 -20.98 17.04
C LEU A 568 62.41 -20.96 16.16
N LYS A 569 62.82 -22.11 15.62
CA LYS A 569 63.92 -22.19 14.68
C LYS A 569 63.44 -22.76 13.34
N THR A 570 63.71 -22.02 12.28
CA THR A 570 63.26 -22.27 10.90
C THR A 570 64.36 -21.83 9.92
N ARG A 571 64.11 -21.85 8.61
CA ARG A 571 64.88 -21.02 7.67
C ARG A 571 64.35 -19.58 7.76
N ALA A 572 65.14 -18.59 7.36
CA ALA A 572 64.70 -17.19 7.34
C ALA A 572 64.95 -16.52 5.99
N ILE A 573 64.07 -15.61 5.60
CA ILE A 573 64.29 -14.67 4.49
C ILE A 573 64.68 -13.30 5.05
N ASN A 574 65.62 -12.62 4.40
CA ASN A 574 65.97 -11.24 4.65
C ASN A 574 65.14 -10.32 3.74
N MET A 575 64.20 -9.58 4.31
CA MET A 575 63.27 -8.71 3.57
C MET A 575 63.94 -7.53 2.85
N LEU A 576 65.21 -7.21 3.17
CA LEU A 576 65.95 -6.13 2.50
C LEU A 576 66.64 -6.57 1.20
N ASP A 577 67.00 -7.85 1.05
CA ASP A 577 67.77 -8.35 -0.10
C ASP A 577 67.27 -9.70 -0.68
N SER A 578 66.18 -10.23 -0.14
CA SER A 578 65.57 -11.53 -0.50
C SER A 578 66.49 -12.75 -0.35
N SER A 579 67.60 -12.63 0.38
CA SER A 579 68.46 -13.79 0.68
C SER A 579 67.80 -14.71 1.73
N VAL A 580 67.98 -16.03 1.56
CA VAL A 580 67.40 -17.05 2.45
C VAL A 580 68.50 -17.79 3.20
N SER A 581 68.42 -17.81 4.53
CA SER A 581 69.33 -18.54 5.41
C SER A 581 69.07 -20.05 5.40
N ALA A 582 70.06 -20.82 5.88
CA ALA A 582 69.91 -22.27 6.08
C ALA A 582 69.13 -22.58 7.38
N GLU A 583 69.40 -21.82 8.44
CA GLU A 583 68.67 -21.85 9.71
C GLU A 583 68.73 -20.45 10.37
N GLN A 584 67.76 -20.14 11.24
CA GLN A 584 67.68 -18.95 12.07
C GLN A 584 66.84 -19.28 13.32
N VAL A 585 67.25 -18.80 14.49
CA VAL A 585 66.47 -18.89 15.74
C VAL A 585 65.77 -17.55 15.99
N PHE A 586 64.50 -17.61 16.34
CA PHE A 586 63.66 -16.47 16.70
C PHE A 586 63.17 -16.65 18.15
N THR A 587 63.39 -15.64 18.98
CA THR A 587 62.81 -15.57 20.33
C THR A 587 61.32 -15.28 20.24
N LEU A 588 60.52 -15.95 21.07
CA LEU A 588 59.07 -15.73 21.16
C LEU A 588 58.74 -14.69 22.27
N PRO A 589 57.61 -13.97 22.17
CA PRO A 589 57.23 -12.93 23.13
C PRO A 589 56.65 -13.49 24.44
N ASN A 590 56.49 -12.61 25.42
CA ASN A 590 55.71 -12.88 26.63
C ASN A 590 54.20 -12.98 26.28
N LYS A 591 53.76 -14.19 25.96
CA LYS A 591 52.36 -14.55 25.69
C LYS A 591 52.06 -15.84 26.45
N VAL A 592 50.98 -15.86 27.21
CA VAL A 592 50.50 -17.09 27.86
C VAL A 592 49.66 -17.86 26.84
N LEU A 593 49.89 -19.16 26.76
CA LEU A 593 49.07 -20.12 26.04
C LEU A 593 48.50 -21.07 27.08
N GLU A 594 47.18 -21.01 27.28
CA GLU A 594 46.47 -21.86 28.24
C GLU A 594 46.55 -23.34 27.81
N ASN A 595 46.29 -24.28 28.72
CA ASN A 595 46.28 -25.69 28.34
C ASN A 595 45.13 -25.99 27.36
N GLY A 596 45.35 -26.93 26.43
CA GLY A 596 44.37 -27.29 25.41
C GLY A 596 44.13 -26.21 24.33
N SER A 597 44.89 -25.10 24.36
CA SER A 597 44.73 -23.99 23.42
C SER A 597 45.76 -24.01 22.29
N TYR A 598 45.38 -23.41 21.15
CA TYR A 598 46.20 -23.27 19.95
C TYR A 598 46.66 -21.82 19.75
N ILE A 599 47.81 -21.64 19.10
CA ILE A 599 48.30 -20.31 18.70
C ILE A 599 49.16 -20.37 17.43
N LEU A 600 48.97 -19.41 16.53
CA LEU A 600 49.84 -19.24 15.37
C LEU A 600 51.10 -18.45 15.70
N LEU A 601 52.25 -18.97 15.30
CA LEU A 601 53.51 -18.25 15.20
C LEU A 601 53.69 -17.78 13.74
N GLN A 602 53.11 -16.63 13.39
CA GLN A 602 53.14 -16.09 12.02
C GLN A 602 54.34 -15.18 11.78
N SER A 603 54.97 -15.26 10.61
CA SER A 603 55.98 -14.31 10.16
C SER A 603 55.45 -12.86 10.15
N ARG A 604 56.13 -11.93 10.82
CA ARG A 604 55.67 -10.54 10.98
C ARG A 604 55.49 -9.82 9.62
N PHE A 605 54.28 -9.31 9.40
CA PHE A 605 53.88 -8.47 8.27
C PHE A 605 53.16 -7.18 8.75
N GLY A 606 52.73 -6.34 7.81
CA GLY A 606 51.97 -5.12 8.10
C GLY A 606 52.75 -4.03 8.85
N ASP A 607 52.00 -3.09 9.41
CA ASP A 607 52.50 -1.95 10.17
C ASP A 607 52.54 -2.19 11.70
N GLU A 608 52.91 -1.16 12.46
CA GLU A 608 52.94 -1.24 13.93
C GLU A 608 51.56 -1.28 14.59
N PHE A 609 50.49 -0.86 13.90
CA PHE A 609 49.13 -0.96 14.45
C PHE A 609 48.66 -2.41 14.41
N LEU A 610 48.83 -3.08 13.26
CA LEU A 610 48.60 -4.51 13.13
C LEU A 610 49.44 -5.32 14.14
N ALA A 611 50.71 -4.97 14.29
CA ALA A 611 51.59 -5.64 15.24
C ALA A 611 51.23 -5.37 16.72
N SER A 612 50.55 -4.27 17.02
CA SER A 612 50.01 -3.95 18.35
C SER A 612 48.72 -4.72 18.62
N ALA A 613 47.79 -4.75 17.64
CA ALA A 613 46.56 -5.55 17.69
C ALA A 613 46.84 -7.04 17.93
N ALA A 614 47.86 -7.58 17.26
CA ALA A 614 48.30 -8.97 17.46
C ALA A 614 48.83 -9.29 18.88
N LEU A 615 49.11 -8.29 19.73
CA LEU A 615 49.43 -8.55 21.14
C LEU A 615 48.19 -8.92 21.95
N ASN A 616 47.05 -8.32 21.60
CA ASN A 616 45.78 -8.48 22.29
C ASN A 616 45.04 -9.74 21.81
N ASN A 617 45.12 -10.09 20.52
CA ASN A 617 44.58 -11.33 19.98
C ASN A 617 45.12 -12.60 20.71
N PRO A 618 44.28 -13.51 21.22
CA PRO A 618 44.73 -14.68 21.98
C PRO A 618 45.41 -15.77 21.12
N LYS A 619 45.05 -15.87 19.83
CA LYS A 619 45.34 -16.98 18.92
C LYS A 619 46.49 -16.73 17.93
N ILE A 620 47.17 -15.60 18.00
CA ILE A 620 48.30 -15.27 17.10
C ILE A 620 49.47 -14.55 17.80
N VAL A 621 50.67 -14.79 17.29
CA VAL A 621 51.92 -14.12 17.64
C VAL A 621 52.70 -13.82 16.36
N LEU A 622 53.11 -12.57 16.18
CA LEU A 622 54.01 -12.18 15.08
C LEU A 622 55.49 -12.41 15.46
N VAL A 623 56.18 -13.19 14.63
CA VAL A 623 57.57 -13.60 14.80
C VAL A 623 58.51 -12.83 13.88
N GLY A 624 59.58 -12.30 14.47
CA GLY A 624 60.55 -11.41 13.83
C GLY A 624 60.47 -9.99 14.38
N ASN A 625 61.62 -9.41 14.72
CA ASN A 625 61.66 -8.06 15.31
C ASN A 625 61.41 -6.99 14.24
N GLN A 626 60.81 -5.87 14.65
CA GLN A 626 60.65 -4.66 13.82
C GLN A 626 62.01 -4.20 13.22
N SER A 627 63.06 -4.21 14.04
CA SER A 627 64.41 -3.74 13.68
C SER A 627 65.24 -4.72 12.86
N ASP A 628 64.85 -6.00 12.81
CA ASP A 628 65.58 -7.04 12.09
C ASP A 628 64.89 -7.31 10.76
N ALA A 629 65.66 -7.40 9.68
CA ALA A 629 65.11 -7.72 8.36
C ALA A 629 64.78 -9.21 8.18
N LEU A 630 65.11 -10.07 9.15
CA LEU A 630 64.91 -11.51 9.07
C LEU A 630 63.49 -11.91 9.47
N ARG A 631 62.89 -12.80 8.69
CA ARG A 631 61.53 -13.33 8.86
C ARG A 631 61.53 -14.85 8.73
N PRO A 632 60.73 -15.61 9.51
CA PRO A 632 60.54 -17.04 9.28
C PRO A 632 60.12 -17.30 7.83
N TYR A 633 60.71 -18.31 7.21
CA TYR A 633 60.47 -18.61 5.80
C TYR A 633 60.62 -20.10 5.50
N TRP A 634 59.77 -20.60 4.62
CA TRP A 634 59.97 -21.81 3.85
C TRP A 634 59.29 -21.62 2.50
N TYR A 635 59.42 -22.63 1.63
CA TYR A 635 58.59 -22.74 0.43
C TYR A 635 57.96 -24.14 0.51
N ILE A 636 57.85 -24.87 -0.60
CA ILE A 636 57.49 -26.29 -0.60
C ILE A 636 58.44 -27.21 0.23
N ASN A 637 59.60 -26.73 0.68
CA ASN A 637 60.61 -27.50 1.42
C ASN A 637 61.21 -26.70 2.60
N GLY A 638 61.28 -27.31 3.78
CA GLY A 638 61.71 -26.62 5.00
C GLY A 638 61.69 -27.48 6.27
N PHE A 639 61.74 -26.80 7.41
CA PHE A 639 61.60 -27.38 8.74
C PHE A 639 61.07 -26.32 9.71
N ALA A 640 60.42 -26.76 10.78
CA ALA A 640 60.16 -25.96 11.98
C ALA A 640 60.63 -26.74 13.20
N GLU A 641 61.26 -26.04 14.14
CA GLU A 641 61.80 -26.60 15.37
C GLU A 641 61.41 -25.70 16.55
N LEU A 642 60.61 -26.23 17.47
CA LEU A 642 60.30 -25.58 18.74
C LEU A 642 61.40 -25.94 19.75
N LEU A 643 62.06 -24.93 20.29
CA LEU A 643 63.17 -25.06 21.22
C LEU A 643 62.79 -24.47 22.59
N ASN A 644 63.50 -24.89 23.63
CA ASN A 644 63.56 -24.10 24.86
C ASN A 644 64.21 -22.72 24.60
N SER A 645 63.97 -21.73 25.48
CA SER A 645 64.50 -20.35 25.34
C SER A 645 66.03 -20.25 25.28
N ALA A 646 66.74 -21.29 25.73
CA ALA A 646 68.20 -21.38 25.62
C ALA A 646 68.69 -21.91 24.26
N ALA A 647 67.79 -22.36 23.38
CA ALA A 647 68.09 -23.04 22.11
C ALA A 647 69.00 -24.28 22.28
N THR A 648 68.80 -25.03 23.36
CA THR A 648 69.63 -26.20 23.75
C THR A 648 68.89 -27.53 23.77
N GLN A 649 67.56 -27.50 23.80
CA GLN A 649 66.70 -28.68 23.78
C GLN A 649 65.58 -28.45 22.76
N THR A 650 65.33 -29.48 21.95
CA THR A 650 64.17 -29.55 21.06
C THR A 650 62.99 -30.02 21.90
N ILE A 651 61.93 -29.23 21.87
CA ILE A 651 60.63 -29.61 22.41
C ILE A 651 59.96 -30.49 21.36
N ASP A 652 59.73 -29.91 20.18
CA ASP A 652 59.16 -30.59 19.02
C ASP A 652 59.81 -30.12 17.70
N PHE A 653 59.71 -30.94 16.65
CA PHE A 653 60.38 -30.73 15.38
C PHE A 653 59.62 -31.37 14.21
N VAL A 654 59.62 -30.71 13.07
CA VAL A 654 59.19 -31.29 11.78
C VAL A 654 60.14 -30.87 10.66
N LYS A 655 60.53 -31.84 9.82
CA LYS A 655 61.20 -31.61 8.53
C LYS A 655 60.38 -32.19 7.40
N PHE A 656 60.21 -31.42 6.32
CA PHE A 656 59.31 -31.77 5.23
C PHE A 656 60.00 -31.65 3.85
N GLY A 657 59.50 -32.44 2.90
CA GLY A 657 60.01 -32.52 1.54
C GLY A 657 61.46 -33.00 1.47
N ASN A 658 62.39 -32.16 1.01
CA ASN A 658 63.81 -32.47 0.79
C ASN A 658 64.76 -31.86 1.82
N SER A 659 64.23 -31.31 2.92
CA SER A 659 65.03 -30.72 4.00
C SER A 659 66.03 -31.72 4.58
N THR A 660 67.28 -31.28 4.77
CA THR A 660 68.36 -32.08 5.40
C THR A 660 68.63 -31.66 6.85
N GLN A 661 67.80 -30.77 7.41
CA GLN A 661 67.97 -30.29 8.78
C GLN A 661 67.82 -31.44 9.79
N GLN A 662 68.50 -31.33 10.93
CA GLN A 662 68.33 -32.22 12.08
C GLN A 662 67.95 -31.38 13.32
N PRO A 663 67.16 -31.94 14.26
CA PRO A 663 66.87 -31.27 15.52
C PRO A 663 68.12 -31.16 16.40
N VAL A 664 68.14 -30.18 17.30
CA VAL A 664 69.16 -30.00 18.35
C VAL A 664 69.22 -31.22 19.27
N SER A 665 68.07 -31.81 19.61
CA SER A 665 67.97 -33.06 20.36
C SER A 665 67.70 -34.22 19.38
N ALA A 666 68.75 -34.98 19.06
CA ALA A 666 68.76 -35.97 17.99
C ALA A 666 67.78 -37.16 18.14
N THR A 667 67.02 -37.24 19.23
CA THR A 667 65.91 -38.21 19.42
C THR A 667 64.57 -37.69 18.92
N GLN A 668 64.39 -36.37 18.80
CA GLN A 668 63.12 -35.71 18.42
C GLN A 668 62.85 -35.72 16.90
N TRP A 669 63.52 -36.60 16.15
CA TRP A 669 63.05 -36.99 14.81
C TRP A 669 63.72 -38.30 14.38
N GLN A 670 62.94 -39.21 13.80
CA GLN A 670 63.45 -40.45 13.23
C GLN A 670 62.91 -40.69 11.81
N GLY A 671 63.72 -41.34 10.98
CA GLY A 671 63.33 -41.71 9.61
C GLY A 671 63.26 -40.55 8.62
N ASP A 672 62.35 -40.71 7.65
CA ASP A 672 62.21 -39.87 6.46
C ASP A 672 61.67 -38.46 6.78
N ASN A 673 61.43 -37.67 5.74
CA ASN A 673 60.81 -36.35 5.87
C ASN A 673 59.30 -36.47 5.72
N ALA A 674 58.55 -35.62 6.42
CA ALA A 674 57.11 -35.46 6.19
C ALA A 674 56.83 -35.04 4.71
N PRO A 675 55.60 -35.24 4.21
CA PRO A 675 55.22 -34.89 2.84
C PRO A 675 55.68 -33.49 2.40
N GLN A 676 56.05 -33.35 1.12
CA GLN A 676 56.36 -32.04 0.56
C GLN A 676 55.05 -31.27 0.36
N MET A 677 54.95 -30.06 0.94
CA MET A 677 53.83 -29.17 0.63
C MET A 677 53.81 -28.78 -0.85
N GLN A 678 52.63 -28.48 -1.38
CA GLN A 678 52.47 -27.91 -2.72
C GLN A 678 52.61 -26.38 -2.70
N ALA A 679 52.88 -25.77 -3.86
CA ALA A 679 52.96 -24.30 -4.01
C ALA A 679 51.56 -23.71 -4.30
N GLU A 680 50.59 -24.17 -3.52
CA GLU A 680 49.16 -23.88 -3.65
C GLU A 680 48.73 -23.02 -2.44
N GLN A 681 47.66 -22.24 -2.59
CA GLN A 681 47.11 -21.38 -1.52
C GLN A 681 46.16 -22.21 -0.64
N GLY A 682 46.00 -21.83 0.63
CA GLY A 682 45.12 -22.52 1.59
C GLY A 682 45.59 -23.91 2.05
N SER A 683 46.51 -24.55 1.34
CA SER A 683 47.01 -25.87 1.70
C SER A 683 48.00 -25.86 2.86
N SER A 684 48.08 -26.95 3.60
CA SER A 684 48.94 -27.08 4.77
C SER A 684 49.60 -28.46 4.86
N LEU A 685 50.54 -28.57 5.79
CA LEU A 685 50.99 -29.83 6.36
C LEU A 685 50.55 -29.86 7.82
N LYS A 686 49.68 -30.80 8.18
CA LYS A 686 49.07 -30.89 9.50
C LYS A 686 49.21 -32.29 10.12
N ARG A 687 48.97 -32.39 11.41
CA ARG A 687 48.82 -33.67 12.12
C ARG A 687 47.58 -33.66 13.00
N ALA A 688 46.94 -34.82 13.15
CA ALA A 688 45.80 -34.98 14.04
C ALA A 688 46.23 -34.67 15.50
N LEU A 689 45.38 -33.94 16.22
CA LEU A 689 45.65 -33.46 17.58
C LEU A 689 46.12 -34.57 18.54
N ASN A 690 45.39 -35.68 18.45
CA ASN A 690 45.45 -36.79 19.39
C ASN A 690 46.39 -37.90 18.92
N ALA A 691 46.95 -37.80 17.70
CA ALA A 691 47.96 -38.73 17.25
C ALA A 691 49.14 -38.77 18.24
N THR A 692 49.59 -39.98 18.57
CA THR A 692 50.81 -40.16 19.35
C THR A 692 51.95 -39.50 18.58
N ASP A 693 52.66 -38.57 19.20
CA ASP A 693 53.82 -37.95 18.57
C ASP A 693 54.97 -38.98 18.48
N THR A 694 55.06 -39.67 17.35
CA THR A 694 56.10 -40.67 17.13
C THR A 694 57.41 -40.05 16.66
N ASN A 695 57.45 -38.72 16.48
CA ASN A 695 58.56 -37.94 15.95
C ASN A 695 58.99 -38.45 14.56
N GLN A 696 58.02 -38.76 13.69
CA GLN A 696 58.24 -39.34 12.36
C GLN A 696 57.38 -38.71 11.26
N ALA A 697 57.76 -38.95 10.00
CA ALA A 697 57.01 -38.53 8.82
C ALA A 697 55.58 -39.09 8.75
N SER A 698 55.28 -40.20 9.44
CA SER A 698 53.95 -40.82 9.51
C SER A 698 52.92 -39.97 10.25
N ASP A 699 53.38 -39.06 11.11
CA ASP A 699 52.50 -38.27 11.97
C ASP A 699 51.83 -37.13 11.15
N TRP A 700 52.34 -36.83 9.94
CA TRP A 700 52.01 -35.65 9.16
C TRP A 700 51.33 -35.98 7.83
N VAL A 701 50.24 -35.28 7.54
CA VAL A 701 49.47 -35.34 6.29
C VAL A 701 49.46 -33.99 5.59
N TYR A 702 49.42 -34.02 4.25
CA TYR A 702 49.13 -32.83 3.45
C TYR A 702 47.61 -32.64 3.38
N SER A 703 47.16 -31.39 3.39
CA SER A 703 45.75 -30.99 3.38
C SER A 703 45.56 -29.82 2.42
N VAL A 704 44.49 -29.78 1.64
CA VAL A 704 44.19 -28.61 0.78
C VAL A 704 43.47 -27.48 1.53
N PHE A 705 42.84 -27.79 2.66
CA PHE A 705 42.27 -26.86 3.64
C PHE A 705 43.19 -26.71 4.86
N ASN A 706 43.17 -25.55 5.52
CA ASN A 706 43.92 -25.27 6.75
C ASN A 706 42.98 -24.88 7.91
N THR A 707 43.39 -25.10 9.14
CA THR A 707 42.58 -24.96 10.36
C THR A 707 43.26 -24.05 11.40
N PRO A 708 43.48 -22.76 11.06
CA PRO A 708 44.43 -21.88 11.73
C PRO A 708 44.03 -21.52 13.17
N ALA A 709 44.87 -21.88 14.14
CA ALA A 709 44.63 -21.75 15.57
C ALA A 709 43.39 -22.52 16.06
N GLY A 710 43.14 -23.67 15.44
CA GLY A 710 41.96 -24.51 15.65
C GLY A 710 42.30 -26.00 15.62
N GLN A 711 41.26 -26.83 15.68
CA GLN A 711 41.44 -28.28 15.64
C GLN A 711 41.72 -28.75 14.21
N ASN A 712 42.77 -29.57 14.01
CA ASN A 712 43.06 -30.23 12.73
C ASN A 712 42.08 -31.39 12.44
N ASP A 713 40.80 -31.07 12.26
CA ASP A 713 39.67 -32.00 12.15
C ASP A 713 39.27 -32.39 10.72
N ILE A 714 39.52 -31.52 9.73
CA ILE A 714 39.15 -31.76 8.32
C ILE A 714 39.85 -33.03 7.78
N SER A 715 39.04 -33.99 7.32
CA SER A 715 39.48 -35.32 6.88
C SER A 715 39.31 -35.59 5.37
N CYS A 716 38.80 -34.61 4.61
CA CYS A 716 38.54 -34.71 3.17
C CYS A 716 39.17 -33.54 2.38
N ASP A 717 39.31 -33.73 1.06
CA ASP A 717 39.84 -32.74 0.11
C ASP A 717 38.79 -32.33 -0.94
N THR A 718 37.49 -32.48 -0.66
CA THR A 718 36.39 -32.20 -1.62
C THR A 718 35.53 -31.04 -1.12
N ASP A 719 35.17 -30.18 -2.06
CA ASP A 719 34.31 -28.99 -1.96
C ASP A 719 33.49 -29.03 -3.27
N THR A 720 32.19 -29.33 -3.18
CA THR A 720 31.35 -29.74 -4.32
C THR A 720 30.59 -28.58 -4.97
N ASP A 721 30.18 -27.58 -4.21
CA ASP A 721 29.46 -26.36 -4.60
C ASP A 721 30.39 -25.15 -4.85
N LEU A 722 31.65 -25.27 -4.44
CA LEU A 722 32.75 -24.32 -4.66
C LEU A 722 32.65 -23.06 -3.80
N ASP A 723 32.20 -23.20 -2.55
CA ASP A 723 32.16 -22.11 -1.58
C ASP A 723 33.45 -21.96 -0.74
N GLY A 724 34.30 -23.00 -0.72
CA GLY A 724 35.54 -23.03 0.05
C GLY A 724 35.46 -23.78 1.39
N ILE A 725 34.29 -24.30 1.75
CA ILE A 725 34.07 -25.24 2.85
C ILE A 725 34.24 -26.67 2.31
N PRO A 726 34.94 -27.57 3.03
CA PRO A 726 35.00 -28.98 2.65
C PRO A 726 33.70 -29.71 2.97
N ASP A 727 33.20 -30.56 2.05
CA ASP A 727 31.96 -31.36 2.19
C ASP A 727 31.85 -32.05 3.57
N CYS A 728 32.98 -32.51 4.13
CA CYS A 728 33.03 -33.23 5.42
C CYS A 728 32.95 -32.35 6.68
N SER A 729 32.96 -31.02 6.56
CA SER A 729 32.63 -30.07 7.64
C SER A 729 31.19 -29.56 7.54
N GLU A 730 30.45 -29.99 6.52
CA GLU A 730 29.03 -29.70 6.29
C GLU A 730 28.12 -30.89 6.67
N GLN A 731 28.60 -31.74 7.58
CA GLN A 731 27.89 -32.91 8.07
C GLN A 731 27.57 -32.77 9.57
N GLU A 732 26.45 -33.36 9.99
CA GLU A 732 26.02 -33.35 11.38
C GLU A 732 27.07 -33.98 12.31
N GLY A 733 27.45 -33.26 13.37
CA GLY A 733 28.48 -33.69 14.32
C GLY A 733 29.92 -33.54 13.83
N THR A 734 30.15 -32.74 12.78
CA THR A 734 31.49 -32.39 12.27
C THR A 734 31.81 -30.91 12.49
N THR A 735 33.10 -30.55 12.39
CA THR A 735 33.59 -29.20 12.58
C THR A 735 34.62 -28.82 11.52
N PHE A 736 34.90 -27.51 11.41
CA PHE A 736 36.01 -26.95 10.63
C PHE A 736 36.90 -26.14 11.59
N GLY A 737 38.09 -26.64 11.94
CA GLY A 737 38.93 -25.94 12.91
C GLY A 737 38.36 -25.90 14.33
N GLY A 738 37.36 -26.74 14.63
CA GLY A 738 36.50 -26.65 15.82
C GLY A 738 35.25 -25.75 15.67
N LEU A 739 35.00 -25.15 14.50
CA LEU A 739 33.79 -24.36 14.23
C LEU A 739 32.62 -25.27 13.78
N PRO A 740 31.41 -25.15 14.36
CA PRO A 740 30.27 -26.01 14.05
C PRO A 740 29.45 -25.49 12.84
N LEU A 741 30.09 -25.42 11.67
CA LEU A 741 29.49 -24.81 10.46
C LEU A 741 28.13 -25.43 10.07
N TYR A 742 27.95 -26.74 10.26
CA TYR A 742 26.67 -27.41 10.04
C TYR A 742 25.55 -26.92 10.96
N GLU A 743 25.85 -26.63 12.24
CA GLU A 743 24.86 -26.11 13.19
C GLU A 743 24.48 -24.67 12.86
N TRP A 744 25.42 -23.90 12.31
CA TRP A 744 25.19 -22.54 11.83
C TRP A 744 24.39 -22.49 10.52
N GLY A 745 24.56 -23.48 9.63
CA GLY A 745 23.67 -23.67 8.48
C GLY A 745 24.30 -24.21 7.20
N ALA A 746 25.61 -24.49 7.16
CA ALA A 746 26.31 -25.00 5.98
C ALA A 746 25.85 -26.41 5.57
N ARG A 747 25.71 -26.72 4.28
CA ARG A 747 25.15 -27.99 3.79
C ARG A 747 25.76 -28.41 2.44
N GLU A 748 26.21 -29.67 2.34
CA GLU A 748 26.66 -30.24 1.05
C GLU A 748 25.72 -29.88 -0.13
N ASN A 749 26.27 -29.29 -1.19
CA ASN A 749 25.59 -28.79 -2.39
C ASN A 749 24.80 -27.48 -2.18
N GLN A 750 25.08 -26.72 -1.12
CA GLN A 750 24.57 -25.38 -0.84
C GLN A 750 25.75 -24.41 -0.88
N LYS A 751 25.58 -23.27 -1.55
CA LYS A 751 26.62 -22.24 -1.59
C LYS A 751 26.51 -21.34 -0.38
N ASP A 752 27.36 -21.52 0.61
CA ASP A 752 27.31 -20.76 1.85
C ASP A 752 28.30 -19.58 1.88
N ILE A 753 27.88 -18.47 2.48
CA ILE A 753 28.67 -17.24 2.62
C ILE A 753 28.60 -16.77 4.07
N PHE A 754 29.68 -16.94 4.82
CA PHE A 754 29.78 -16.49 6.21
C PHE A 754 30.35 -15.08 6.29
N ILE A 755 29.74 -14.21 7.10
CA ILE A 755 30.12 -12.79 7.20
C ILE A 755 30.09 -12.35 8.67
N GLU A 756 31.26 -12.02 9.22
CA GLU A 756 31.42 -11.43 10.55
C GLU A 756 31.38 -9.91 10.45
N ILE A 757 30.57 -9.26 11.29
CA ILE A 757 30.33 -7.83 11.31
C ILE A 757 30.77 -7.25 12.65
N ASP A 758 31.89 -6.53 12.63
CA ASP A 758 32.28 -5.62 13.71
C ASP A 758 31.74 -4.21 13.43
N TYR A 759 31.39 -3.48 14.49
CA TYR A 759 30.87 -2.11 14.36
C TYR A 759 31.38 -1.19 15.47
N MET A 760 31.69 0.07 15.14
CA MET A 760 32.23 0.99 16.14
C MET A 760 31.20 1.41 17.21
N ASP A 761 31.66 1.55 18.46
CA ASP A 761 30.91 2.15 19.57
C ASP A 761 30.48 3.59 19.25
N SER A 762 29.27 3.74 18.71
CA SER A 762 28.75 5.00 18.21
C SER A 762 27.24 5.08 18.39
N THR A 763 26.73 6.31 18.55
CA THR A 763 25.30 6.62 18.51
C THR A 763 24.81 7.01 17.11
N ASP A 764 25.69 6.99 16.09
CA ASP A 764 25.30 7.20 14.70
C ASP A 764 24.79 5.89 14.09
N ILE A 765 23.50 5.85 13.74
CA ILE A 765 22.83 4.67 13.19
C ILE A 765 23.40 4.25 11.82
N GLY A 766 24.16 5.11 11.13
CA GLY A 766 24.90 4.73 9.94
C GLY A 766 26.02 3.71 10.21
N ILE A 767 26.46 3.60 11.47
CA ILE A 767 27.53 2.70 11.93
C ILE A 767 26.94 1.44 12.59
N THR A 768 25.72 1.47 13.12
CA THR A 768 25.07 0.30 13.71
C THR A 768 24.36 -0.55 12.64
N PRO A 769 24.67 -1.85 12.48
CA PRO A 769 23.95 -2.74 11.57
C PRO A 769 22.43 -2.77 11.85
N GLN A 770 21.61 -2.70 10.80
CA GLN A 770 20.15 -2.84 10.90
C GLN A 770 19.71 -4.25 10.46
N ARG A 771 18.97 -4.95 11.32
CA ARG A 771 18.48 -6.32 11.06
C ARG A 771 17.80 -6.46 9.69
N THR A 772 16.86 -5.56 9.37
CA THR A 772 16.11 -5.57 8.10
C THR A 772 17.00 -5.34 6.87
N ALA A 773 18.15 -4.66 7.02
CA ALA A 773 19.11 -4.53 5.93
C ALA A 773 19.83 -5.86 5.64
N LEU A 774 20.20 -6.59 6.69
CA LEU A 774 20.83 -7.91 6.59
C LEU A 774 19.85 -8.96 6.04
N GLU A 775 18.64 -9.03 6.59
CA GLU A 775 17.55 -9.93 6.14
C GLU A 775 17.26 -9.76 4.65
N LYS A 776 17.29 -8.52 4.14
CA LYS A 776 17.14 -8.23 2.72
C LYS A 776 18.29 -8.78 1.88
N VAL A 777 19.55 -8.59 2.30
CA VAL A 777 20.71 -9.16 1.61
C VAL A 777 20.60 -10.70 1.58
N VAL A 778 20.28 -11.34 2.71
CA VAL A 778 20.02 -12.79 2.79
C VAL A 778 18.94 -13.22 1.78
N SER A 779 17.82 -12.50 1.71
CA SER A 779 16.70 -12.85 0.83
C SER A 779 17.05 -12.82 -0.67
N VAL A 780 17.90 -11.88 -1.09
CA VAL A 780 18.29 -11.71 -2.50
C VAL A 780 19.28 -12.80 -2.91
N PHE A 781 20.28 -13.11 -2.08
CA PHE A 781 21.16 -14.26 -2.29
C PHE A 781 20.40 -15.59 -2.28
N ALA A 782 19.46 -15.78 -1.34
CA ALA A 782 18.62 -16.98 -1.26
C ALA A 782 17.77 -17.18 -2.53
N SER A 783 17.24 -16.09 -3.11
CA SER A 783 16.49 -16.15 -4.37
C SER A 783 17.33 -16.59 -5.59
N ASN A 784 18.65 -16.45 -5.50
CA ASN A 784 19.63 -16.83 -6.53
C ASN A 784 20.41 -18.12 -6.19
N GLY A 785 20.05 -18.83 -5.13
CA GLY A 785 20.64 -20.13 -4.78
C GLY A 785 21.93 -20.07 -3.96
N TYR A 786 22.09 -19.01 -3.16
CA TYR A 786 23.17 -18.81 -2.20
C TYR A 786 22.59 -18.59 -0.80
N THR A 787 23.26 -19.05 0.23
CA THR A 787 22.84 -18.87 1.63
C THR A 787 23.86 -17.99 2.33
N VAL A 788 23.39 -16.96 3.04
CA VAL A 788 24.24 -15.97 3.70
C VAL A 788 24.04 -16.02 5.20
N HIS A 789 25.14 -16.21 5.92
CA HIS A 789 25.19 -16.32 7.38
C HIS A 789 25.88 -15.08 7.95
N PHE A 790 25.07 -14.12 8.39
CA PHE A 790 25.58 -12.94 9.10
C PHE A 790 25.80 -13.22 10.58
N ASP A 791 26.85 -12.60 11.11
CA ASP A 791 27.24 -12.66 12.51
C ASP A 791 27.57 -11.25 13.02
N VAL A 792 26.72 -10.70 13.88
CA VAL A 792 26.85 -9.39 14.55
C VAL A 792 27.00 -9.52 16.07
N GLY A 793 27.14 -10.76 16.58
CA GLY A 793 27.10 -11.09 18.00
C GLY A 793 25.82 -10.61 18.70
N ASP A 794 25.94 -10.27 19.99
CA ASP A 794 24.85 -9.87 20.90
C ASP A 794 24.04 -8.60 20.48
N LEU A 795 24.24 -8.03 19.29
CA LEU A 795 23.59 -6.79 18.84
C LEU A 795 22.07 -6.88 18.78
N PHE A 796 21.52 -7.99 18.25
CA PHE A 796 20.08 -8.22 18.15
C PHE A 796 19.53 -9.15 19.23
N ASP A 797 20.40 -9.76 20.03
CA ASP A 797 20.08 -10.61 21.17
C ASP A 797 21.03 -10.30 22.31
N GLN A 798 20.59 -9.52 23.31
CA GLN A 798 21.44 -9.09 24.42
C GLN A 798 21.69 -10.20 25.46
N SER A 799 21.49 -11.47 25.07
CA SER A 799 21.85 -12.64 25.86
C SER A 799 23.15 -13.24 25.34
N THR A 800 24.03 -13.65 26.26
CA THR A 800 25.29 -14.30 25.90
C THR A 800 25.01 -15.69 25.32
N GLY A 801 25.37 -15.95 24.07
CA GLY A 801 25.08 -17.25 23.45
C GLY A 801 25.62 -17.44 22.05
N ILE A 802 24.88 -18.26 21.29
CA ILE A 802 24.90 -18.37 19.84
C ILE A 802 23.42 -18.48 19.42
N SER A 803 22.97 -17.66 18.47
CA SER A 803 21.61 -17.66 17.96
C SER A 803 21.57 -17.33 16.47
N THR A 804 21.49 -18.37 15.64
CA THR A 804 21.42 -18.25 14.17
C THR A 804 20.23 -17.40 13.69
N ALA A 805 19.10 -17.43 14.42
CA ALA A 805 17.92 -16.60 14.14
C ALA A 805 18.11 -15.10 14.47
N ASN A 806 19.14 -14.77 15.25
CA ASN A 806 19.47 -13.41 15.65
C ASN A 806 20.76 -12.88 15.01
N PHE A 807 21.31 -13.59 14.02
CA PHE A 807 22.61 -13.30 13.40
C PHE A 807 23.74 -13.27 14.43
N ASP A 808 23.75 -14.24 15.34
CA ASP A 808 24.81 -14.45 16.32
C ASP A 808 25.38 -15.87 16.13
N LEU A 809 26.64 -15.93 15.70
CA LEU A 809 27.42 -17.15 15.51
C LEU A 809 28.65 -17.15 16.44
N GLY A 810 28.60 -16.43 17.56
CA GLY A 810 29.67 -16.32 18.54
C GLY A 810 30.91 -15.53 18.06
N GLY A 811 30.74 -14.68 17.05
CA GLY A 811 31.70 -13.66 16.62
C GLY A 811 30.99 -12.31 16.51
N GLY A 812 31.66 -11.30 15.93
CA GLY A 812 31.09 -9.96 15.78
C GLY A 812 30.94 -9.18 17.10
N THR A 813 31.44 -7.95 17.15
CA THR A 813 31.40 -7.14 18.38
C THR A 813 31.34 -5.64 18.12
N THR A 814 30.95 -4.92 19.17
CA THR A 814 31.25 -3.49 19.25
C THR A 814 32.76 -3.28 19.42
N VAL A 815 33.38 -2.46 18.56
CA VAL A 815 34.81 -2.12 18.60
C VAL A 815 35.05 -0.64 18.94
N PRO A 816 36.24 -0.23 19.40
CA PRO A 816 36.51 1.18 19.74
C PRO A 816 36.26 2.15 18.57
N PHE A 817 35.61 3.27 18.86
CA PHE A 817 35.37 4.31 17.86
C PHE A 817 36.66 4.98 17.36
N ASN A 818 36.77 5.13 16.05
CA ASN A 818 37.76 5.99 15.42
C ASN A 818 37.11 6.85 14.32
N SER A 819 37.37 8.16 14.34
CA SER A 819 36.78 9.08 13.35
C SER A 819 37.26 8.80 11.92
N TYR A 820 38.47 8.26 11.77
CA TYR A 820 39.04 7.85 10.49
C TYR A 820 39.61 6.43 10.60
N THR A 821 39.17 5.53 9.71
CA THR A 821 39.80 4.22 9.53
C THR A 821 40.28 4.08 8.08
N PRO A 822 41.60 3.95 7.86
CA PRO A 822 42.16 3.60 6.57
C PRO A 822 41.97 2.11 6.30
N PHE A 823 41.85 1.77 5.02
CA PHE A 823 41.95 0.40 4.55
C PHE A 823 43.42 -0.03 4.42
N GLU A 824 44.32 0.88 4.01
CA GLU A 824 45.76 0.60 3.85
C GLU A 824 46.57 0.70 5.16
N TYR A 825 47.73 0.03 5.15
CA TYR A 825 48.76 0.14 6.19
C TYR A 825 49.43 1.53 6.25
N ASP A 826 50.16 1.77 7.34
CA ASP A 826 51.15 2.86 7.52
C ASP A 826 50.58 4.30 7.52
N GLN A 827 49.26 4.49 7.56
CA GLN A 827 48.59 5.79 7.62
C GLN A 827 48.57 6.46 9.01
N GLY A 828 49.34 5.95 9.98
CA GLY A 828 49.50 6.57 11.31
C GLY A 828 48.30 6.41 12.27
N THR A 829 47.34 5.55 11.95
CA THR A 829 46.16 5.19 12.76
C THR A 829 45.81 3.72 12.54
N ALA A 830 44.96 3.13 13.39
CA ALA A 830 44.49 1.75 13.23
C ALA A 830 43.67 1.59 11.94
N ASN A 831 44.09 0.64 11.10
CA ASN A 831 43.45 0.26 9.84
C ASN A 831 42.45 -0.90 10.03
N LEU A 832 41.67 -1.23 8.99
CA LEU A 832 40.73 -2.35 8.98
C LEU A 832 41.35 -3.65 9.51
N PHE A 833 42.53 -4.00 9.02
CA PHE A 833 43.22 -5.24 9.38
C PHE A 833 43.68 -5.25 10.84
N ALA A 834 43.92 -4.09 11.46
CA ALA A 834 44.20 -4.00 12.89
C ALA A 834 42.97 -4.36 13.74
N TYR A 835 41.76 -3.94 13.34
CA TYR A 835 40.52 -4.39 14.00
C TYR A 835 40.30 -5.90 13.81
N LYS A 836 40.35 -6.41 12.57
CA LYS A 836 40.27 -7.86 12.27
C LYS A 836 41.36 -8.68 12.98
N MET A 837 42.51 -8.06 13.24
CA MET A 837 43.59 -8.70 13.99
C MET A 837 43.29 -8.74 15.49
N GLU A 838 42.60 -7.78 16.06
CA GLU A 838 42.33 -7.71 17.51
C GLU A 838 41.03 -8.41 17.93
N TYR A 839 39.94 -8.25 17.17
CA TYR A 839 38.58 -8.61 17.57
C TYR A 839 38.06 -9.91 16.93
N ALA A 840 38.29 -10.12 15.62
CA ALA A 840 37.85 -11.35 14.93
C ALA A 840 38.70 -12.59 15.28
N ASP A 841 38.04 -13.73 15.47
CA ASP A 841 38.71 -14.99 15.79
C ASP A 841 39.55 -15.50 14.59
N THR A 842 40.82 -15.84 14.84
CA THR A 842 41.76 -16.32 13.82
C THR A 842 41.26 -17.60 13.11
N THR A 843 40.49 -18.44 13.79
CA THR A 843 39.91 -19.68 13.23
C THR A 843 38.85 -19.43 12.16
N ARG A 844 38.15 -18.29 12.19
CA ARG A 844 37.09 -17.94 11.23
C ARG A 844 37.64 -17.50 9.87
N ARG A 845 38.91 -17.06 9.83
CA ARG A 845 39.56 -16.45 8.65
C ARG A 845 39.57 -17.24 7.34
N PRO A 846 39.56 -18.58 7.31
CA PRO A 846 39.44 -19.35 6.06
C PRO A 846 38.07 -19.22 5.39
N ILE A 847 37.00 -19.00 6.16
CA ILE A 847 35.60 -19.13 5.72
C ILE A 847 34.83 -17.79 5.76
N PHE A 848 35.09 -16.94 6.76
CA PHE A 848 34.33 -15.71 6.97
C PHE A 848 34.88 -14.53 6.16
N HIS A 849 33.99 -13.80 5.49
CA HIS A 849 34.23 -12.40 5.12
C HIS A 849 34.13 -11.52 6.37
N TYR A 850 34.96 -10.47 6.45
CA TYR A 850 34.98 -9.55 7.58
C TYR A 850 34.53 -8.15 7.14
N LEU A 851 33.41 -7.69 7.70
CA LEU A 851 32.80 -6.39 7.50
C LEU A 851 33.05 -5.51 8.72
N LEU A 852 33.68 -4.35 8.54
CA LEU A 852 33.72 -3.31 9.59
C LEU A 852 32.75 -2.18 9.26
N MET A 853 31.79 -1.92 10.13
CA MET A 853 31.02 -0.68 10.11
C MET A 853 31.83 0.42 10.81
N ALA A 854 32.44 1.30 10.01
CA ALA A 854 33.32 2.36 10.46
C ALA A 854 32.70 3.76 10.26
N ASN A 855 33.26 4.77 10.93
CA ASN A 855 32.80 6.15 10.79
C ASN A 855 33.10 6.75 9.41
N SER A 856 34.38 6.80 9.00
CA SER A 856 34.79 7.45 7.76
C SER A 856 36.14 6.92 7.24
N GLY A 857 36.28 6.91 5.91
CA GLY A 857 37.52 6.70 5.17
C GLY A 857 38.24 8.00 4.76
N ASN A 858 37.95 9.14 5.42
CA ASN A 858 38.66 10.42 5.26
C ASN A 858 39.38 10.80 6.57
N GLU A 859 40.62 11.30 6.46
CA GLU A 859 41.50 11.63 7.62
C GLU A 859 40.89 12.63 8.63
N ASP A 860 40.03 13.54 8.19
CA ASP A 860 39.40 14.55 9.03
C ASP A 860 38.07 14.07 9.68
N GLY A 861 37.67 12.82 9.42
CA GLY A 861 36.40 12.25 9.88
C GLY A 861 35.16 12.80 9.18
N SER A 862 35.32 13.54 8.07
CA SER A 862 34.21 13.98 7.22
C SER A 862 33.58 12.83 6.44
N ILE A 863 32.39 13.04 5.86
CA ILE A 863 31.68 12.06 5.03
C ILE A 863 32.59 11.57 3.88
N SER A 864 32.83 10.25 3.84
CA SER A 864 33.54 9.55 2.76
C SER A 864 32.57 8.84 1.81
N GLY A 865 33.08 7.95 0.94
CA GLY A 865 32.25 7.01 0.18
C GLY A 865 31.43 6.08 1.08
N SER A 866 30.49 5.34 0.48
CA SER A 866 29.63 4.39 1.19
C SER A 866 30.42 3.24 1.80
N GLY A 867 31.43 2.73 1.09
CA GLY A 867 32.33 1.69 1.55
C GLY A 867 33.65 1.60 0.80
N ILE A 868 34.32 0.47 1.00
CA ILE A 868 35.58 0.07 0.38
C ILE A 868 35.78 -1.44 0.62
N ALA A 869 36.18 -2.17 -0.42
CA ALA A 869 36.28 -3.64 -0.40
C ALA A 869 37.48 -4.16 -1.19
N GLU A 870 38.06 -5.28 -0.76
CA GLU A 870 38.98 -6.07 -1.59
C GLU A 870 38.27 -6.69 -2.80
N ILE A 871 39.01 -6.87 -3.91
CA ILE A 871 38.50 -7.57 -5.10
C ILE A 871 38.95 -9.03 -5.10
N ASN A 872 38.00 -9.99 -5.11
CA ASN A 872 38.26 -11.42 -4.84
C ASN A 872 38.93 -11.67 -3.47
N GLY A 873 38.68 -10.81 -2.49
CA GLY A 873 39.17 -10.89 -1.11
C GLY A 873 38.05 -11.22 -0.11
N ASN A 874 38.30 -10.96 1.17
CA ASN A 874 37.31 -11.16 2.22
C ASN A 874 37.36 -10.09 3.32
N ASP A 875 37.65 -8.88 2.91
CA ASP A 875 37.81 -7.70 3.75
C ASP A 875 37.06 -6.53 3.12
N LEU A 876 36.10 -5.98 3.88
CA LEU A 876 35.25 -4.87 3.47
C LEU A 876 34.93 -3.95 4.65
N MET A 877 34.68 -2.68 4.35
CA MET A 877 34.38 -1.67 5.35
C MET A 877 33.33 -0.71 4.83
N LEU A 878 32.28 -0.48 5.62
CA LEU A 878 31.28 0.55 5.37
C LEU A 878 31.66 1.82 6.12
N THR A 879 31.49 2.97 5.48
CA THR A 879 31.88 4.28 6.01
C THR A 879 30.73 5.29 5.93
N MET A 880 29.59 4.90 6.48
CA MET A 880 28.34 5.67 6.48
C MET A 880 28.17 6.62 7.68
N GLY A 881 29.19 6.75 8.54
CA GLY A 881 29.18 7.68 9.66
C GLY A 881 29.09 9.15 9.21
N GLY A 882 28.30 9.95 9.93
CA GLY A 882 28.10 11.37 9.64
C GLY A 882 27.19 11.68 8.45
N TRP A 883 26.68 10.68 7.73
CA TRP A 883 25.75 10.87 6.60
C TRP A 883 24.43 11.51 7.03
N GLY A 884 24.06 11.39 8.31
CA GLY A 884 22.84 11.94 8.88
C GLY A 884 21.64 11.00 8.84
N LEU A 885 21.89 9.69 8.73
CA LEU A 885 20.86 8.63 8.78
C LEU A 885 20.07 8.67 10.11
N SER A 886 18.89 8.05 10.12
CA SER A 886 18.05 7.95 11.32
C SER A 886 17.06 6.80 11.27
N VAL A 887 16.54 6.44 12.44
CA VAL A 887 15.42 5.49 12.63
C VAL A 887 14.29 6.11 13.45
N ASP A 888 14.25 7.45 13.53
CA ASP A 888 13.25 8.21 14.32
C ASP A 888 11.82 8.10 13.73
N ASP A 889 11.71 7.88 12.43
CA ASP A 889 10.46 7.70 11.69
C ASP A 889 10.60 6.63 10.59
N GLN A 890 9.47 6.15 10.06
CA GLN A 890 9.45 5.10 9.04
C GLN A 890 10.22 5.47 7.76
N THR A 891 10.18 6.73 7.32
CA THR A 891 10.87 7.20 6.11
C THR A 891 12.38 7.21 6.32
N SER A 892 12.85 7.74 7.45
CA SER A 892 14.27 7.70 7.80
C SER A 892 14.75 6.26 7.97
N GLN A 893 13.97 5.41 8.63
CA GLN A 893 14.28 3.99 8.81
C GLN A 893 14.39 3.26 7.48
N ASN A 894 13.45 3.47 6.55
CA ASN A 894 13.49 2.92 5.20
C ASN A 894 14.78 3.33 4.47
N VAL A 895 15.15 4.62 4.50
CA VAL A 895 16.38 5.13 3.87
C VAL A 895 17.62 4.49 4.50
N THR A 896 17.69 4.39 5.83
CA THR A 896 18.80 3.75 6.55
C THR A 896 18.93 2.28 6.16
N ASN A 897 17.83 1.52 6.18
CA ASN A 897 17.80 0.11 5.82
C ASN A 897 18.18 -0.11 4.34
N ASN A 898 17.63 0.69 3.43
CA ASN A 898 17.86 0.55 1.99
C ASN A 898 19.31 0.88 1.60
N TYR A 899 19.91 1.92 2.19
CA TYR A 899 21.31 2.25 1.93
C TYR A 899 22.26 1.23 2.56
N GLN A 900 22.05 0.79 3.80
CA GLN A 900 22.88 -0.28 4.38
C GLN A 900 22.76 -1.57 3.55
N ALA A 901 21.56 -2.01 3.19
CA ALA A 901 21.36 -3.24 2.40
C ALA A 901 22.08 -3.16 1.04
N SER A 902 21.91 -2.05 0.31
CA SER A 902 22.51 -1.89 -1.01
C SER A 902 24.04 -1.76 -0.95
N THR A 903 24.57 -1.03 0.04
CA THR A 903 26.02 -0.92 0.21
C THR A 903 26.64 -2.25 0.66
N ILE A 904 26.07 -2.97 1.63
CA ILE A 904 26.57 -4.31 2.02
C ILE A 904 26.59 -5.25 0.79
N PHE A 905 25.51 -5.26 0.00
CA PHE A 905 25.41 -6.07 -1.22
C PHE A 905 26.43 -5.66 -2.29
N HIS A 906 26.76 -4.37 -2.41
CA HIS A 906 27.77 -3.84 -3.33
C HIS A 906 29.21 -4.20 -2.88
N GLU A 907 29.58 -3.90 -1.64
CA GLU A 907 30.93 -4.19 -1.12
C GLU A 907 31.21 -5.71 -1.05
N LEU A 908 30.17 -6.51 -0.78
CA LEU A 908 30.27 -7.97 -0.87
C LEU A 908 30.49 -8.41 -2.32
N GLY A 909 29.81 -7.79 -3.29
CA GLY A 909 30.00 -8.08 -4.72
C GLY A 909 31.45 -7.92 -5.17
N HIS A 910 32.16 -6.90 -4.67
CA HIS A 910 33.60 -6.74 -4.89
C HIS A 910 34.42 -7.91 -4.32
N ASN A 911 34.14 -8.35 -3.09
CA ASN A 911 34.77 -9.53 -2.50
C ASN A 911 34.49 -10.80 -3.30
N LEU A 912 33.29 -10.93 -3.86
CA LEU A 912 32.87 -12.00 -4.76
C LEU A 912 33.39 -11.85 -6.21
N GLY A 913 34.20 -10.82 -6.47
CA GLY A 913 34.96 -10.64 -7.70
C GLY A 913 34.31 -9.77 -8.79
N LEU A 914 33.24 -9.05 -8.47
CA LEU A 914 32.54 -8.14 -9.38
C LEU A 914 33.20 -6.74 -9.40
N TYR A 915 33.07 -6.07 -10.54
CA TYR A 915 33.48 -4.68 -10.78
C TYR A 915 32.24 -3.80 -11.01
N HIS A 916 32.36 -2.47 -11.05
CA HIS A 916 31.17 -1.58 -11.17
C HIS A 916 30.33 -1.77 -12.45
N GLY A 917 30.91 -2.37 -13.49
CA GLY A 917 30.23 -2.76 -14.73
C GLY A 917 30.09 -4.28 -14.92
N GLY A 918 30.20 -5.07 -13.85
CA GLY A 918 30.18 -6.53 -13.83
C GLY A 918 31.57 -7.14 -14.01
N ASP A 919 32.03 -7.28 -15.26
CA ASP A 919 33.35 -7.80 -15.63
C ASP A 919 34.41 -6.73 -15.93
N GLU A 920 34.05 -5.46 -15.76
CA GLU A 920 34.86 -4.29 -16.10
C GLU A 920 34.57 -3.07 -15.22
N GLU A 921 35.55 -2.17 -15.11
CA GLU A 921 35.46 -0.90 -14.37
C GLU A 921 34.79 0.20 -15.21
N VAL A 922 33.59 -0.09 -15.72
CA VAL A 922 32.79 0.84 -16.54
C VAL A 922 31.50 1.18 -15.80
N ASN A 923 31.41 2.44 -15.38
CA ASN A 923 30.33 2.95 -14.56
C ASN A 923 29.12 3.42 -15.36
N PHE A 924 27.98 3.60 -14.69
CA PHE A 924 26.72 4.20 -15.21
C PHE A 924 26.11 3.54 -16.46
N LYS A 925 26.40 2.27 -16.72
CA LYS A 925 25.88 1.49 -17.87
C LYS A 925 24.35 1.35 -17.79
N PRO A 926 23.53 2.01 -18.65
CA PRO A 926 22.08 2.03 -18.44
C PRO A 926 21.39 0.66 -18.63
N ASN A 927 21.93 -0.19 -19.50
CA ASN A 927 21.42 -1.54 -19.73
C ASN A 927 21.85 -2.57 -18.67
N HIS A 928 22.74 -2.20 -17.75
CA HIS A 928 23.29 -3.10 -16.73
C HIS A 928 22.61 -2.85 -15.38
N LEU A 929 21.47 -3.51 -15.17
CA LEU A 929 20.69 -3.42 -13.93
C LEU A 929 21.36 -4.24 -12.82
N SER A 930 22.24 -3.58 -12.06
CA SER A 930 23.01 -4.18 -10.97
C SER A 930 23.23 -3.19 -9.85
N SER A 931 23.22 -3.64 -8.60
CA SER A 931 23.66 -2.86 -7.45
C SER A 931 25.16 -2.51 -7.50
N MET A 932 25.96 -3.22 -8.30
CA MET A 932 27.36 -2.86 -8.58
C MET A 932 27.48 -1.56 -9.40
N ASN A 933 26.44 -1.19 -10.13
CA ASN A 933 26.43 -0.03 -11.00
C ASN A 933 25.97 1.23 -10.24
N TYR A 934 26.79 2.28 -10.22
CA TYR A 934 26.48 3.56 -9.58
C TYR A 934 25.22 4.29 -10.06
N LEU A 935 24.64 3.89 -11.19
CA LEU A 935 23.33 4.39 -11.60
C LEU A 935 22.21 3.91 -10.66
N TYR A 936 22.38 2.75 -10.04
CA TYR A 936 21.36 2.07 -9.25
C TYR A 936 21.73 1.84 -7.77
N GLN A 937 23.02 1.78 -7.40
CA GLN A 937 23.49 1.47 -6.04
C GLN A 937 22.72 2.20 -4.91
N LEU A 938 22.65 3.54 -4.93
CA LEU A 938 21.97 4.34 -3.88
C LEU A 938 20.53 4.75 -4.23
N THR A 939 19.97 4.20 -5.30
CA THR A 939 18.63 4.59 -5.79
C THR A 939 17.66 3.42 -5.81
N GLY A 940 18.14 2.21 -6.14
CA GLY A 940 17.38 0.97 -6.32
C GLY A 940 17.26 0.60 -7.80
N LEU A 941 17.18 -0.70 -8.13
CA LEU A 941 16.99 -1.12 -9.52
C LEU A 941 15.62 -0.69 -10.06
N ALA A 942 15.60 -0.29 -11.33
CA ALA A 942 14.36 0.06 -12.02
C ALA A 942 13.50 -1.18 -12.32
N SER A 943 12.17 -1.00 -12.28
CA SER A 943 11.21 -2.02 -12.72
C SER A 943 11.01 -1.94 -14.23
N ILE A 944 11.41 -2.99 -14.97
CA ILE A 944 11.24 -3.08 -16.43
C ILE A 944 9.75 -3.03 -16.81
N GLY A 945 9.42 -2.19 -17.79
CA GLY A 945 8.04 -1.92 -18.21
C GLY A 945 7.38 -0.77 -17.45
N ASN A 946 8.12 -0.06 -16.58
CA ASN A 946 7.56 0.94 -15.67
C ASN A 946 8.56 2.09 -15.40
N ASN A 947 8.64 3.03 -16.35
CA ASN A 947 9.37 4.30 -16.21
C ASN A 947 10.87 4.17 -15.86
N GLU A 948 11.49 3.08 -16.27
CA GLU A 948 12.88 2.70 -15.95
C GLU A 948 14.00 3.67 -16.36
N GLY A 949 13.70 4.67 -17.19
CA GLY A 949 14.59 5.80 -17.47
C GLY A 949 14.75 6.78 -16.29
N ASP A 950 13.91 6.70 -15.25
CA ASP A 950 13.92 7.68 -14.16
C ASP A 950 15.21 7.74 -13.35
N ARG A 951 15.88 6.61 -13.09
CA ARG A 951 17.22 6.56 -12.48
C ARG A 951 18.25 7.31 -13.31
N TYR A 952 18.14 7.18 -14.63
CA TYR A 952 18.99 7.86 -15.61
C TYR A 952 18.71 9.37 -15.64
N TYR A 953 17.43 9.78 -15.61
CA TYR A 953 17.06 11.20 -15.56
C TYR A 953 17.42 11.85 -14.23
N ASP A 954 17.21 11.19 -13.10
CA ASP A 954 17.56 11.70 -11.77
C ASP A 954 19.08 11.90 -11.65
N ARG A 955 19.88 10.96 -12.18
CA ARG A 955 21.34 11.05 -12.18
C ARG A 955 21.91 12.16 -13.08
N PHE A 956 21.44 12.24 -14.33
CA PHE A 956 22.09 13.06 -15.37
C PHE A 956 21.33 14.32 -15.77
N TYR A 957 20.03 14.40 -15.46
CA TYR A 957 19.13 15.46 -15.90
C TYR A 957 18.28 16.03 -14.74
N THR A 958 18.77 15.95 -13.50
CA THR A 958 18.08 16.45 -12.32
C THR A 958 17.59 17.89 -12.53
N ASN A 959 16.29 18.14 -12.34
CA ASN A 959 15.60 19.42 -12.59
C ASN A 959 15.43 19.85 -14.06
N ASN A 960 15.71 18.99 -15.06
CA ASN A 960 15.41 19.30 -16.46
C ASN A 960 13.93 19.02 -16.77
N ILE A 961 13.18 20.08 -17.08
CA ILE A 961 11.73 20.02 -17.36
C ILE A 961 11.35 19.28 -18.65
N ASN A 962 12.33 18.98 -19.53
CA ASN A 962 12.08 18.23 -20.76
C ASN A 962 12.05 16.71 -20.54
N CYS A 963 12.71 16.21 -19.48
CA CYS A 963 12.57 14.83 -19.07
C CYS A 963 11.24 14.69 -18.33
N ASP A 964 10.46 13.65 -18.64
CA ASP A 964 9.24 13.33 -17.90
C ASP A 964 9.61 12.64 -16.58
N ILE A 965 10.20 13.42 -15.65
CA ILE A 965 10.64 12.94 -14.33
C ILE A 965 9.41 12.70 -13.45
N VAL A 966 8.71 11.61 -13.71
CA VAL A 966 7.73 11.03 -12.81
C VAL A 966 8.47 10.55 -11.55
N PRO A 967 7.92 10.78 -10.33
CA PRO A 967 8.55 10.30 -9.10
C PRO A 967 8.79 8.79 -9.14
N ASN A 968 10.03 8.40 -8.90
CA ASN A 968 10.45 7.01 -9.05
C ASN A 968 9.64 6.06 -8.14
N THR A 969 9.10 5.00 -8.74
CA THR A 969 8.50 3.87 -8.05
C THR A 969 9.60 2.95 -7.54
N ASN A 970 9.63 2.65 -6.23
CA ASN A 970 10.66 1.86 -5.53
C ASN A 970 11.95 2.58 -5.09
N ASN A 971 11.94 3.90 -4.97
CA ASN A 971 13.08 4.69 -4.51
C ASN A 971 13.45 4.44 -3.02
N GLN A 972 14.59 4.98 -2.60
CA GLN A 972 15.19 4.83 -1.26
C GLN A 972 14.27 5.14 -0.06
N THR A 973 13.21 5.94 -0.26
CA THR A 973 12.24 6.29 0.78
C THR A 973 11.06 5.31 0.90
N GLY A 974 10.87 4.45 -0.11
CA GLY A 974 9.85 3.39 -0.13
C GLY A 974 10.17 2.24 0.82
N SER A 975 9.26 1.25 0.91
CA SER A 975 9.48 0.07 1.78
C SER A 975 10.80 -0.62 1.46
N THR A 976 11.40 -1.24 2.46
CA THR A 976 12.58 -2.09 2.24
C THR A 976 12.26 -3.29 1.34
N ASP A 977 11.00 -3.74 1.28
CA ASP A 977 10.58 -4.78 0.33
C ASP A 977 10.47 -4.28 -1.13
N ASP A 978 10.15 -2.99 -1.32
CA ASP A 978 9.95 -2.42 -2.67
C ASP A 978 11.28 -2.09 -3.34
N PHE A 979 12.24 -1.51 -2.60
CA PHE A 979 13.53 -1.06 -3.12
C PHE A 979 14.35 -2.26 -3.65
N ILE A 980 14.43 -2.42 -4.97
CA ILE A 980 15.09 -3.60 -5.55
C ILE A 980 16.62 -3.45 -5.45
N ILE A 981 17.28 -4.48 -4.91
CA ILE A 981 18.71 -4.73 -5.07
C ILE A 981 18.87 -6.11 -5.71
N ASP A 982 19.78 -6.23 -6.67
CA ASP A 982 20.10 -7.48 -7.37
C ASP A 982 21.43 -7.28 -8.12
N TYR A 983 22.08 -8.36 -8.55
CA TYR A 983 23.11 -8.30 -9.59
C TYR A 983 22.47 -8.55 -10.97
N SER A 984 23.10 -8.09 -12.04
CA SER A 984 22.56 -8.32 -13.37
C SER A 984 22.66 -9.78 -13.79
N ASN A 985 21.62 -10.22 -14.50
CA ASN A 985 21.52 -11.55 -15.10
C ASN A 985 21.87 -11.56 -16.60
N GLY A 986 22.59 -10.53 -17.10
CA GLY A 986 23.14 -10.49 -18.46
C GLY A 986 22.12 -10.60 -19.60
N SER A 987 20.86 -10.25 -19.36
CA SER A 987 19.75 -10.46 -20.31
C SER A 987 19.36 -9.23 -21.13
N ALA A 988 19.97 -8.06 -20.88
CA ALA A 988 19.87 -6.93 -21.80
C ALA A 988 20.85 -7.06 -22.98
N ALA A 989 20.50 -6.48 -24.13
CA ALA A 989 21.40 -6.41 -25.27
C ALA A 989 22.32 -5.18 -25.16
N ASN A 990 23.47 -5.24 -25.86
CA ASN A 990 24.46 -4.17 -25.80
C ASN A 990 23.92 -2.84 -26.34
N ILE A 991 24.05 -1.75 -25.57
CA ILE A 991 23.85 -0.39 -26.09
C ILE A 991 25.10 0.01 -26.88
N ASN A 992 24.93 0.48 -28.12
CA ASN A 992 26.03 0.95 -28.95
C ASN A 992 25.94 2.47 -29.08
N GLU A 993 26.84 3.18 -28.42
CA GLU A 993 26.81 4.65 -28.29
C GLU A 993 27.02 5.38 -29.63
N SER A 994 27.55 4.69 -30.64
CA SER A 994 27.60 5.25 -32.01
C SER A 994 26.22 5.36 -32.67
N ALA A 995 25.23 4.57 -32.23
CA ALA A 995 23.85 4.54 -32.72
C ALA A 995 22.88 3.95 -31.67
N ILE A 996 22.37 4.79 -30.75
CA ILE A 996 21.39 4.40 -29.72
C ILE A 996 19.97 4.59 -30.27
N ASP A 997 19.09 3.59 -30.11
CA ASP A 997 17.66 3.69 -30.41
C ASP A 997 16.89 3.90 -29.10
N GLU A 998 16.37 5.10 -28.86
CA GLU A 998 15.65 5.43 -27.61
C GLU A 998 14.37 4.60 -27.43
N SER A 999 13.78 4.11 -28.52
CA SER A 999 12.59 3.25 -28.47
C SER A 999 12.89 1.81 -28.01
N ALA A 1000 14.16 1.43 -27.92
CA ALA A 1000 14.61 0.17 -27.32
C ALA A 1000 14.80 0.27 -25.79
N GLY A 1001 14.68 1.46 -25.20
CA GLY A 1001 14.85 1.69 -23.77
C GLY A 1001 16.24 1.30 -23.27
N LEU A 1002 16.29 0.54 -22.17
CA LEU A 1002 17.51 -0.08 -21.63
C LEU A 1002 17.97 -1.30 -22.47
N ASN A 1003 17.46 -1.45 -23.69
CA ASN A 1003 17.74 -2.52 -24.65
C ASN A 1003 17.46 -3.93 -24.10
N ARG A 1004 16.43 -4.04 -23.25
CA ARG A 1004 16.00 -5.27 -22.57
C ARG A 1004 14.59 -5.66 -23.01
N ALA A 1005 14.26 -6.96 -22.94
CA ALA A 1005 12.92 -7.42 -23.32
C ALA A 1005 11.84 -6.86 -22.39
N GLY A 1006 10.85 -6.16 -22.95
CA GLY A 1006 9.78 -5.50 -22.18
C GLY A 1006 10.13 -4.09 -21.68
N SER A 1007 11.28 -3.55 -22.10
CA SER A 1007 11.73 -2.20 -21.72
C SER A 1007 10.85 -1.10 -22.33
N GLU A 1008 10.48 -0.10 -21.53
CA GLU A 1008 9.89 1.15 -22.02
C GLU A 1008 10.96 2.09 -22.59
N ALA A 1009 10.56 2.97 -23.50
CA ALA A 1009 11.48 3.89 -24.18
C ALA A 1009 12.18 4.85 -23.21
N VAL A 1010 13.46 5.16 -23.47
CA VAL A 1010 14.29 6.04 -22.64
C VAL A 1010 14.83 7.20 -23.49
N ASP A 1011 14.35 8.41 -23.22
CA ASP A 1011 14.87 9.67 -23.79
C ASP A 1011 16.27 10.00 -23.22
N TYR A 1012 17.28 9.32 -23.76
CA TYR A 1012 18.67 9.44 -23.33
C TYR A 1012 19.22 10.87 -23.43
N ASN A 1013 18.67 11.69 -24.33
CA ASN A 1013 19.12 13.07 -24.56
C ASN A 1013 18.25 14.17 -23.93
N CYS A 1014 17.14 13.80 -23.28
CA CYS A 1014 16.21 14.68 -22.57
C CYS A 1014 15.59 15.79 -23.45
N ASN A 1015 15.08 15.40 -24.64
CA ASN A 1015 14.46 16.30 -25.62
C ASN A 1015 12.92 16.15 -25.75
N ALA A 1016 12.32 15.23 -24.98
CA ALA A 1016 10.92 14.79 -25.02
C ALA A 1016 10.49 14.02 -26.28
N ILE A 1017 11.40 13.31 -26.95
CA ILE A 1017 11.15 12.47 -28.13
C ILE A 1017 11.62 11.04 -27.85
N LEU A 1018 10.68 10.14 -27.52
CA LEU A 1018 10.96 8.75 -27.11
C LEU A 1018 11.20 7.79 -28.30
N GLY A 1019 12.06 8.19 -29.24
CA GLY A 1019 12.27 7.40 -30.46
C GLY A 1019 13.21 8.03 -31.49
N ASP A 1020 14.13 8.89 -31.08
CA ASP A 1020 15.23 9.28 -31.95
C ASP A 1020 16.27 8.14 -32.03
N THR A 1021 17.10 8.18 -33.09
CA THR A 1021 18.33 7.38 -33.13
C THR A 1021 19.52 8.31 -32.89
N LEU A 1022 20.05 8.30 -31.68
CA LEU A 1022 21.15 9.17 -31.28
C LEU A 1022 22.46 8.70 -31.91
N THR A 1023 23.23 9.61 -32.51
CA THR A 1023 24.45 9.29 -33.25
C THR A 1023 25.69 9.82 -32.53
N ASN A 1024 26.57 8.93 -32.08
CA ASN A 1024 27.70 9.23 -31.20
C ASN A 1024 27.25 9.97 -29.92
N PHE A 1025 26.33 9.34 -29.17
CA PHE A 1025 25.87 9.83 -27.89
C PHE A 1025 26.48 8.99 -26.77
N ASP A 1026 27.26 9.66 -25.92
CA ASP A 1026 27.89 9.14 -24.70
C ASP A 1026 26.82 9.01 -23.62
N ALA A 1027 26.40 7.76 -23.36
CA ALA A 1027 25.28 7.46 -22.47
C ALA A 1027 25.72 7.26 -21.03
N ASN A 1028 26.92 6.72 -20.78
CA ASN A 1028 27.44 6.61 -19.42
C ASN A 1028 28.16 7.89 -18.92
N GLN A 1029 28.38 8.86 -19.81
CA GLN A 1029 29.06 10.15 -19.60
C GLN A 1029 30.56 10.03 -19.27
N ASP A 1030 31.24 9.00 -19.80
CA ASP A 1030 32.68 8.77 -19.62
C ASP A 1030 33.57 9.54 -20.65
N SER A 1031 32.96 10.30 -21.55
CA SER A 1031 33.58 11.04 -22.66
C SER A 1031 34.16 10.17 -23.78
N GLN A 1032 33.88 8.88 -23.83
CA GLN A 1032 34.12 7.99 -24.97
C GLN A 1032 32.82 7.69 -25.74
N ILE A 1033 32.93 6.91 -26.81
CA ILE A 1033 31.80 6.37 -27.57
C ILE A 1033 32.11 4.89 -27.79
N THR A 1034 31.42 4.02 -27.06
CA THR A 1034 31.76 2.62 -26.86
C THR A 1034 30.54 1.70 -27.10
N VAL A 1035 30.61 0.48 -26.58
CA VAL A 1035 29.51 -0.49 -26.60
C VAL A 1035 29.34 -0.98 -25.16
N LEU A 1036 28.28 -0.53 -24.51
CA LEU A 1036 27.96 -0.88 -23.13
C LEU A 1036 27.32 -2.29 -23.12
N THR A 1037 28.01 -3.26 -22.55
CA THR A 1037 27.55 -4.65 -22.42
C THR A 1037 26.69 -4.86 -21.18
N ASP A 1038 25.78 -5.82 -21.20
CA ASP A 1038 25.22 -6.38 -19.97
C ASP A 1038 25.90 -7.74 -19.70
N THR A 1039 26.15 -8.03 -18.43
CA THR A 1039 26.96 -9.17 -17.96
C THR A 1039 26.16 -9.93 -16.90
N ASP A 1040 26.17 -11.26 -16.95
CA ASP A 1040 25.54 -12.14 -15.97
C ASP A 1040 26.49 -12.32 -14.77
N GLU A 1041 26.35 -11.43 -13.79
CA GLU A 1041 27.20 -11.34 -12.60
C GLU A 1041 26.95 -12.51 -11.64
N TRP A 1042 25.72 -13.00 -11.53
CA TRP A 1042 25.40 -14.21 -10.76
C TRP A 1042 26.17 -15.43 -11.27
N SER A 1043 26.41 -15.53 -12.59
CA SER A 1043 27.26 -16.57 -13.18
C SER A 1043 28.77 -16.39 -12.94
N MET A 1044 29.18 -15.22 -12.42
CA MET A 1044 30.59 -14.84 -12.20
C MET A 1044 31.06 -14.87 -10.76
N ILE A 1045 30.13 -14.85 -9.78
CA ILE A 1045 30.44 -14.86 -8.34
C ILE A 1045 31.47 -15.95 -8.02
N ASN A 1046 32.55 -15.52 -7.37
CA ASN A 1046 33.62 -16.37 -6.86
C ASN A 1046 33.61 -16.32 -5.33
N LEU A 1047 33.17 -17.41 -4.70
CA LEU A 1047 33.12 -17.55 -3.23
C LEU A 1047 34.50 -17.81 -2.62
N GLN A 1048 35.38 -18.49 -3.37
CA GLN A 1048 36.76 -18.78 -2.95
C GLN A 1048 37.64 -17.52 -3.03
N PHE A 1049 37.95 -16.93 -1.87
CA PHE A 1049 38.71 -15.67 -1.76
C PHE A 1049 40.21 -15.83 -1.41
N TYR A 1050 41.04 -14.89 -1.86
CA TYR A 1050 42.46 -14.80 -1.47
C TYR A 1050 43.06 -13.40 -1.66
N SER A 1051 43.65 -12.83 -0.60
CA SER A 1051 44.42 -11.58 -0.68
C SER A 1051 45.93 -11.82 -0.70
N GLN A 1052 46.62 -11.26 -1.70
CA GLN A 1052 48.09 -11.30 -1.76
C GLN A 1052 48.73 -10.31 -0.77
N SER A 1053 48.00 -9.26 -0.41
CA SER A 1053 48.51 -8.00 0.16
C SER A 1053 48.14 -7.77 1.62
N ALA A 1054 46.97 -8.23 2.08
CA ALA A 1054 46.34 -7.75 3.32
C ALA A 1054 46.46 -8.69 4.54
N GLY A 1055 47.07 -9.87 4.37
CA GLY A 1055 47.34 -10.80 5.48
C GLY A 1055 46.34 -11.93 5.65
N ASN A 1056 45.17 -11.88 4.99
CA ASN A 1056 44.27 -13.02 4.96
C ASN A 1056 44.66 -14.00 3.83
N ARG A 1057 45.31 -15.08 4.25
CA ARG A 1057 46.01 -16.07 3.40
C ARG A 1057 45.56 -17.49 3.71
N PHE A 1058 44.33 -17.61 4.22
CA PHE A 1058 43.77 -18.81 4.83
C PHE A 1058 42.66 -19.46 3.98
N GLY A 1059 42.16 -18.78 2.94
CA GLY A 1059 41.21 -19.35 1.96
C GLY A 1059 41.86 -20.33 0.97
N VAL A 1060 41.02 -21.14 0.31
CA VAL A 1060 41.43 -22.21 -0.63
C VAL A 1060 41.86 -21.66 -1.99
N ALA A 1061 42.80 -22.33 -2.66
CA ALA A 1061 43.24 -21.95 -4.00
C ALA A 1061 42.14 -22.13 -5.07
N ASN A 1062 41.80 -21.06 -5.79
CA ASN A 1062 40.91 -21.15 -6.96
C ASN A 1062 41.55 -22.03 -8.06
N THR A 1063 41.00 -23.23 -8.24
CA THR A 1063 41.45 -24.19 -9.28
C THR A 1063 40.67 -24.07 -10.60
N MET A 1064 39.54 -23.37 -10.60
CA MET A 1064 38.50 -23.50 -11.64
C MET A 1064 38.40 -22.32 -12.62
N SER A 1065 38.96 -21.14 -12.33
CA SER A 1065 38.96 -20.01 -13.29
C SER A 1065 40.32 -19.72 -13.92
N HIS A 1066 40.73 -20.59 -14.85
CA HIS A 1066 41.89 -20.35 -15.73
C HIS A 1066 41.71 -19.15 -16.70
N LYS A 1067 40.55 -18.44 -16.63
CA LYS A 1067 40.29 -17.15 -17.29
C LYS A 1067 40.58 -15.97 -16.36
N LEU A 1068 39.96 -15.87 -15.18
CA LEU A 1068 40.22 -14.77 -14.23
C LEU A 1068 41.68 -14.83 -13.73
N TYR A 1069 42.20 -16.01 -13.42
CA TYR A 1069 43.62 -16.19 -13.09
C TYR A 1069 44.56 -15.74 -14.24
N GLN A 1070 44.12 -15.85 -15.51
CA GLN A 1070 44.88 -15.33 -16.65
C GLN A 1070 44.65 -13.84 -16.93
N GLN A 1071 43.48 -13.27 -16.63
CA GLN A 1071 43.25 -11.82 -16.65
C GLN A 1071 44.11 -11.17 -15.56
N GLN A 1072 44.02 -11.63 -14.32
CA GLN A 1072 44.89 -11.19 -13.22
C GLN A 1072 46.38 -11.41 -13.53
N ARG A 1073 46.81 -12.53 -14.15
CA ARG A 1073 48.22 -12.68 -14.58
C ARG A 1073 48.63 -11.77 -15.74
N ALA A 1074 47.74 -11.49 -16.69
CA ALA A 1074 48.02 -10.57 -17.78
C ALA A 1074 48.05 -9.11 -17.28
N GLN A 1075 47.22 -8.80 -16.27
CA GLN A 1075 47.10 -7.49 -15.64
C GLN A 1075 48.11 -7.27 -14.50
N ALA A 1076 48.67 -8.30 -13.86
CA ALA A 1076 49.80 -8.16 -12.93
C ALA A 1076 51.09 -7.68 -13.62
N VAL A 1077 51.10 -7.61 -14.96
CA VAL A 1077 52.14 -6.99 -15.78
C VAL A 1077 51.78 -5.53 -16.15
N SER A 1078 50.57 -5.06 -15.85
CA SER A 1078 50.07 -3.68 -16.05
C SER A 1078 49.66 -3.02 -14.74
N THR A 1079 50.30 -1.90 -14.40
CA THR A 1079 50.14 -1.17 -13.14
C THR A 1079 48.83 -0.36 -13.05
N SER A 1080 47.66 -0.95 -13.30
CA SER A 1080 46.44 -0.18 -13.65
C SER A 1080 45.11 -0.58 -13.00
N LEU A 1081 45.04 -1.65 -12.19
CA LEU A 1081 43.84 -1.93 -11.37
C LEU A 1081 44.26 -2.07 -9.89
N PRO A 1082 43.50 -1.48 -8.96
CA PRO A 1082 43.80 -1.57 -7.53
C PRO A 1082 43.38 -2.93 -6.96
N SER A 1083 43.97 -3.35 -5.83
CA SER A 1083 43.62 -4.60 -5.13
C SER A 1083 42.35 -4.49 -4.27
N TYR A 1084 41.84 -3.26 -4.12
CA TYR A 1084 40.60 -2.91 -3.44
C TYR A 1084 39.95 -1.76 -4.21
N ILE A 1085 38.63 -1.60 -4.13
CA ILE A 1085 37.91 -0.47 -4.75
C ILE A 1085 37.38 0.43 -3.65
N LYS A 1086 37.56 1.75 -3.80
CA LYS A 1086 37.08 2.77 -2.87
C LYS A 1086 35.92 3.53 -3.49
N GLU A 1087 34.79 3.56 -2.79
CA GLU A 1087 33.59 4.17 -3.30
C GLU A 1087 33.67 5.69 -3.40
N ALA A 1088 33.00 6.23 -4.43
CA ALA A 1088 32.83 7.66 -4.58
C ALA A 1088 32.03 8.23 -3.39
N ALA A 1089 32.41 9.43 -2.92
CA ALA A 1089 31.62 10.14 -1.93
C ALA A 1089 30.20 10.42 -2.48
N PRO A 1090 29.14 10.28 -1.66
CA PRO A 1090 27.78 10.60 -2.07
C PRO A 1090 27.69 12.07 -2.47
N SER A 1091 26.79 12.38 -3.41
CA SER A 1091 26.60 13.76 -3.84
C SER A 1091 26.08 14.63 -2.69
N GLU A 1092 26.43 15.93 -2.70
CA GLU A 1092 25.91 16.89 -1.72
C GLU A 1092 24.36 16.92 -1.74
N ALA A 1093 23.74 16.64 -2.88
CA ALA A 1093 22.29 16.50 -3.03
C ALA A 1093 21.73 15.32 -2.21
N ILE A 1094 22.37 14.14 -2.26
CA ILE A 1094 21.96 12.97 -1.46
C ILE A 1094 22.10 13.28 0.04
N ILE A 1095 23.24 13.84 0.47
CA ILE A 1095 23.45 14.17 1.89
C ILE A 1095 22.44 15.23 2.39
N ASN A 1096 22.11 16.23 1.56
CA ASN A 1096 21.09 17.21 1.90
C ASN A 1096 19.67 16.60 1.90
N GLN A 1097 19.39 15.61 1.04
CA GLN A 1097 18.13 14.88 1.04
C GLN A 1097 17.96 14.05 2.33
N ILE A 1098 18.97 13.29 2.75
CA ILE A 1098 18.95 12.51 4.00
C ILE A 1098 18.63 13.42 5.19
N LYS A 1099 19.37 14.54 5.32
CA LYS A 1099 19.15 15.53 6.39
C LYS A 1099 17.74 16.14 6.33
N ALA A 1100 17.25 16.47 5.14
CA ALA A 1100 15.92 17.02 4.96
C ALA A 1100 14.77 15.99 5.14
N ILE A 1101 15.07 14.69 5.19
CA ILE A 1101 14.14 13.64 5.63
C ILE A 1101 14.15 13.57 7.16
N LYS A 1102 15.33 13.50 7.79
CA LYS A 1102 15.49 13.48 9.25
C LYS A 1102 14.93 14.71 9.99
N GLU A 1103 14.88 15.87 9.33
CA GLU A 1103 14.33 17.11 9.92
C GLU A 1103 12.80 17.25 9.86
N ARG A 1104 12.07 16.30 9.24
CA ARG A 1104 10.60 16.35 9.05
C ARG A 1104 9.81 15.66 10.15
#